data_AF-A0A651ELV1-F1
#
_entry.id   AF-A0A651ELV1-F1
#
_cell.length_a   1.000
_cell.length_b   1.000
_cell.length_c   1.000
_cell.angle_alpha   90.00
_cell.angle_beta   90.00
_cell.angle_gamma   90.00
#
_symmetry.space_group_name_H-M   'P 1'
#
loop_
_entity.id
_entity.type
_entity.pdbx_description
1 polymer ?
#
loop_
_entity_poly.entity_id
_entity_poly.type
_entity_poly.pdbx_seq_one_letter_code
_entity_poly.pdbx_strand_id
1 'polypeptide(L)'
;MGGRRRHLLHLHARRIPGRPRNPAPRDRRAGGGRDRRPRPHRPPSRGRGLHLRRRVGDDRVDRGQARPAAPPPALCRAGRRLRPADARPQRRDALLGGAGLSGRAGDPVVRREERAQGAAQLFGLGTGEEARRPPSPRRLDHPRRDRGGGRHARRARVQGLPAGRAVLGVAAGLARPHPARFRRSSGIRHLHRLGRDRGAVRQGQRARRRAHHAAVLRGRELRPVHALPGGLREGGQADGAARLGPRCPHRSLRRDGRRLDLRSRAGGPQPHPSDDEALPRGDLLMADGSPIETIPFTLDGRAVEALPGESIWQVAQRLGQTIPHLCWKDATGYRADGNCRACMVEIEGERVLAASCIRQPTPGMAVRVAAPRAEKARRVVLELLVADQPPQPVAHDRDSHFWDMARLTGAEAGRFPAVEAAHVPAPDDSHLAMRVNLDACIQCGLCVRACREVQVNDVIGMAGRGRDARIVFDMDDPMGESTCVACGECVQACPTGALMPTAAVEPETRAGSSKAFDREVTSVCPFCGVGCQLSFKIRDDRIAWVEGVEGPANENRLCVKGRFGFDYIHHPHRLTKPLIRRADAPAKGLDVDPANPWTHFREATWDEALEAAAAGFERVRAAHGGRAVGGFGSAKCSNEEAYLFQKLIRQGFGHNNVDHCTRLCHASSVAALMENVGSGAVTATFNEIENADVAIVIGANPTENHPVAATYFKQFAKRGGKLIVMDPRGMGLKRHASHMLQFRPGADVALLNAIMHVIVAEDLHDRNYVAGFTEGFAQLRAHLQGFAPEKMAEICGVDAETIRDVARTFARAKAAMIFWGMGVSQHVHGTDNSRCLISLALLCGHVGRPGTGLHPLRGQNNVQGASDAGLIPMVLPDYQSVTSEPVRAAFAELWGTEIDAAPGLTVVEMVDAMYRGDIRAMYVLGENPAMSDPDVEHARAALARLDHLVVQDIFLTETANYADVILPASAWPEKTGTVTNTNRQVQMGRKAVAPPGEAREDWRIVVALARRLGLDWRYDHPSEVFAEMKRTMPSLDNITWARLEAEGAVTYPSLAPDDPGQSIVFAEGFPRPGGRAKFTPAAVTPPAETPDADYPFILTTGRQLEHWHTGSMTRRASVLDWAEPEAHASLHPRTLKRLGVAAGDVIRVETRRGAIDLAARADTAVAPDMVFIPFAYVEAAANVLTNPQLDPVGKIPEFKFAACRVSRAENNDAERS
;
A
#
# COMPACT_ATOMS: atom_id res chain seq x y z
N MET A 1 -14.62 61.32 26.41
CA MET A 1 -15.60 62.31 26.94
C MET A 1 -16.99 61.73 26.67
N GLY A 2 -17.99 61.63 27.56
CA GLY A 2 -18.17 61.98 28.98
C GLY A 2 -19.44 62.83 29.18
N GLY A 3 -20.42 62.57 30.05
CA GLY A 3 -20.71 61.48 31.02
C GLY A 3 -22.26 61.35 31.23
N ARG A 4 -22.87 61.05 32.40
CA ARG A 4 -22.42 60.87 33.80
C ARG A 4 -23.46 60.06 34.65
N ARG A 5 -22.96 59.31 35.66
CA ARG A 5 -23.55 58.99 37.01
C ARG A 5 -24.78 58.03 37.12
N ARG A 6 -25.18 57.72 38.37
CA ARG A 6 -25.90 56.51 38.84
C ARG A 6 -27.06 56.82 39.82
N HIS A 7 -27.91 55.79 40.06
CA HIS A 7 -28.43 55.30 41.37
C HIS A 7 -29.87 55.63 41.89
N LEU A 8 -30.59 54.53 42.21
CA LEU A 8 -31.58 54.26 43.31
C LEU A 8 -33.13 54.51 43.17
N LEU A 9 -33.85 53.37 43.04
CA LEU A 9 -35.02 52.85 43.81
C LEU A 9 -36.51 53.33 43.68
N HIS A 10 -37.36 52.30 43.49
CA HIS A 10 -38.65 51.95 44.16
C HIS A 10 -40.08 52.21 43.56
N LEU A 11 -40.84 51.08 43.47
CA LEU A 11 -42.29 50.82 43.71
C LEU A 11 -43.40 51.02 42.62
N HIS A 12 -43.92 49.87 42.12
CA HIS A 12 -45.35 49.44 41.94
C HIS A 12 -46.37 50.25 41.06
N ALA A 13 -47.50 49.72 40.53
CA ALA A 13 -48.18 48.38 40.62
C ALA A 13 -49.26 48.09 39.52
N ARG A 14 -49.56 46.79 39.28
CA ARG A 14 -50.86 46.16 38.81
C ARG A 14 -51.35 46.47 37.35
N ARG A 15 -52.18 45.65 36.66
CA ARG A 15 -52.77 44.29 36.90
C ARG A 15 -53.03 43.50 35.59
N ILE A 16 -53.50 42.24 35.74
CA ILE A 16 -53.69 41.12 34.77
C ILE A 16 -55.19 40.69 34.87
N PRO A 17 -55.95 40.21 33.83
CA PRO A 17 -55.85 38.85 33.23
C PRO A 17 -56.17 38.69 31.71
N GLY A 18 -55.90 37.53 31.06
CA GLY A 18 -55.48 36.21 31.58
C GLY A 18 -54.89 35.20 30.57
N ARG A 19 -54.84 33.92 30.98
CA ARG A 19 -54.14 32.72 30.41
C ARG A 19 -54.94 31.45 30.87
N PRO A 20 -54.59 30.17 30.55
CA PRO A 20 -54.09 29.51 29.31
C PRO A 20 -54.66 28.06 29.07
N ARG A 21 -54.02 27.26 28.17
CA ARG A 21 -53.88 25.76 28.15
C ARG A 21 -55.04 24.81 27.71
N ASN A 22 -54.83 24.12 26.57
CA ASN A 22 -54.55 22.67 26.36
C ASN A 22 -54.90 21.64 27.49
N PRO A 23 -55.17 20.33 27.19
CA PRO A 23 -56.22 19.75 26.33
C PRO A 23 -56.93 18.45 26.88
N ALA A 24 -57.96 17.96 26.16
CA ALA A 24 -58.47 16.56 26.12
C ALA A 24 -59.23 15.98 27.37
N PRO A 25 -59.98 14.83 27.29
CA PRO A 25 -60.67 14.16 26.17
C PRO A 25 -62.15 13.69 26.47
N ARG A 26 -62.83 13.08 25.45
CA ARG A 26 -64.07 12.22 25.52
C ARG A 26 -65.41 12.90 25.86
N ASP A 27 -66.59 12.38 25.48
CA ASP A 27 -67.05 11.50 24.37
C ASP A 27 -68.63 11.55 24.27
N ARG A 28 -69.20 11.27 23.09
CA ARG A 28 -70.63 10.99 22.76
C ARG A 28 -71.72 12.07 22.90
N ARG A 29 -72.44 12.32 21.79
CA ARG A 29 -73.85 11.94 21.46
C ARG A 29 -74.31 12.75 20.21
N ALA A 30 -75.22 12.32 19.34
CA ALA A 30 -75.80 11.00 19.06
C ALA A 30 -76.53 11.01 17.68
N GLY A 31 -76.77 9.82 17.09
CA GLY A 31 -77.56 9.63 15.85
C GLY A 31 -76.73 9.67 14.55
N GLY A 32 -76.99 8.84 13.52
CA GLY A 32 -77.94 7.71 13.41
C GLY A 32 -77.74 6.95 12.07
N GLY A 33 -77.96 5.62 12.04
CA GLY A 33 -77.67 4.75 10.88
C GLY A 33 -76.16 4.48 10.70
N ARG A 34 -75.56 3.33 11.02
CA ARG A 34 -75.98 1.90 11.11
C ARG A 34 -76.38 1.28 9.76
N ASP A 35 -75.88 0.10 9.36
CA ASP A 35 -75.19 -0.92 10.18
C ASP A 35 -74.13 -1.80 9.46
N ARG A 36 -73.18 -2.30 10.27
CA ARG A 36 -72.41 -3.59 10.19
C ARG A 36 -71.51 -3.97 8.99
N ARG A 37 -70.21 -4.09 9.31
CA ARG A 37 -69.28 -5.20 8.89
C ARG A 37 -69.85 -6.58 9.33
N PRO A 38 -69.52 -7.75 8.72
CA PRO A 38 -68.15 -8.21 8.42
C PRO A 38 -67.95 -9.13 7.17
N ARG A 39 -66.73 -9.68 7.00
CA ARG A 39 -66.43 -10.86 6.15
C ARG A 39 -67.24 -12.08 6.66
N PRO A 40 -67.74 -13.02 5.81
CA PRO A 40 -66.88 -14.09 5.24
C PRO A 40 -67.36 -14.74 3.90
N HIS A 41 -66.71 -15.84 3.51
CA HIS A 41 -67.11 -16.94 2.59
C HIS A 41 -67.53 -16.71 1.11
N ARG A 42 -66.64 -17.21 0.22
CA ARG A 42 -66.76 -17.96 -1.07
C ARG A 42 -68.15 -18.55 -1.47
N PRO A 43 -68.32 -18.99 -2.75
CA PRO A 43 -68.93 -18.33 -3.94
C PRO A 43 -70.35 -18.90 -4.28
N PRO A 44 -71.02 -18.69 -5.48
CA PRO A 44 -70.69 -19.38 -6.76
C PRO A 44 -71.12 -18.69 -8.10
N SER A 45 -70.85 -19.36 -9.25
CA SER A 45 -71.54 -19.36 -10.59
C SER A 45 -72.15 -18.07 -11.20
N ARG A 46 -71.84 -17.61 -12.44
CA ARG A 46 -71.70 -18.20 -13.82
C ARG A 46 -72.94 -18.11 -14.74
N GLY A 47 -72.80 -17.39 -15.85
CA GLY A 47 -73.37 -17.71 -17.18
C GLY A 47 -72.24 -17.58 -18.23
N ARG A 48 -71.81 -18.66 -18.93
CA ARG A 48 -72.33 -19.25 -20.18
C ARG A 48 -72.06 -18.36 -21.41
N GLY A 49 -71.43 -18.83 -22.50
CA GLY A 49 -70.75 -20.12 -22.82
C GLY A 49 -69.64 -19.87 -23.87
N LEU A 50 -69.05 -20.83 -24.61
CA LEU A 50 -69.27 -22.27 -24.85
C LEU A 50 -67.88 -22.98 -24.85
N HIS A 51 -67.67 -24.19 -24.27
CA HIS A 51 -67.87 -25.55 -24.83
C HIS A 51 -66.89 -25.92 -25.97
N LEU A 52 -66.20 -27.09 -26.04
CA LEU A 52 -66.14 -28.39 -25.29
C LEU A 52 -64.64 -28.84 -25.22
N ARG A 53 -64.07 -30.01 -24.83
CA ARG A 53 -64.22 -31.33 -24.11
C ARG A 53 -62.75 -31.90 -24.16
N ARG A 54 -62.11 -32.77 -23.36
CA ARG A 54 -62.20 -33.65 -22.13
C ARG A 54 -60.72 -33.74 -21.61
N ARG A 55 -60.24 -34.44 -20.57
CA ARG A 55 -60.65 -35.37 -19.48
C ARG A 55 -59.76 -35.01 -18.24
N VAL A 56 -60.12 -35.26 -16.97
CA VAL A 56 -59.86 -36.47 -16.12
C VAL A 56 -58.43 -37.04 -16.18
N GLY A 57 -57.70 -37.23 -15.07
CA GLY A 57 -58.01 -36.90 -13.66
C GLY A 57 -57.08 -37.56 -12.61
N ASP A 58 -57.40 -37.34 -11.33
CA ASP A 58 -56.89 -37.93 -10.07
C ASP A 58 -55.45 -37.67 -9.58
N ASP A 59 -55.35 -37.29 -8.30
CA ASP A 59 -54.17 -37.48 -7.44
C ASP A 59 -54.08 -38.94 -6.96
N ARG A 60 -52.87 -39.53 -6.85
CA ARG A 60 -52.65 -40.68 -5.96
C ARG A 60 -51.22 -40.83 -5.44
N VAL A 61 -51.14 -41.54 -4.31
CA VAL A 61 -49.95 -41.73 -3.47
C VAL A 61 -49.30 -43.09 -3.73
N ASP A 62 -47.96 -43.09 -3.85
CA ASP A 62 -46.93 -44.06 -3.40
C ASP A 62 -47.19 -45.61 -3.40
N ARG A 63 -46.07 -46.35 -3.47
CA ARG A 63 -45.82 -47.79 -3.11
C ARG A 63 -45.86 -48.86 -4.21
N GLY A 64 -44.94 -49.82 -4.05
CA GLY A 64 -44.76 -51.04 -4.85
C GLY A 64 -43.27 -51.40 -5.04
N GLN A 65 -42.41 -51.38 -4.02
CA GLN A 65 -42.17 -52.43 -3.01
C GLN A 65 -41.73 -53.83 -3.52
N ALA A 66 -40.66 -54.35 -2.88
CA ALA A 66 -40.15 -55.75 -2.81
C ALA A 66 -39.63 -56.42 -4.13
N ARG A 67 -38.35 -56.85 -4.24
CA ARG A 67 -37.62 -57.98 -3.59
C ARG A 67 -38.23 -59.38 -3.83
N PRO A 68 -37.44 -60.50 -3.89
CA PRO A 68 -35.95 -60.64 -3.90
C PRO A 68 -35.37 -61.76 -4.84
N ALA A 69 -34.07 -62.07 -4.67
CA ALA A 69 -33.36 -63.34 -4.93
C ALA A 69 -32.65 -63.58 -6.31
N ALA A 70 -31.77 -64.60 -6.32
CA ALA A 70 -30.75 -64.99 -7.32
C ALA A 70 -30.62 -66.56 -7.31
N PRO A 71 -29.60 -67.30 -7.83
CA PRO A 71 -28.36 -66.93 -8.57
C PRO A 71 -28.05 -67.64 -9.94
N PRO A 72 -27.07 -68.60 -10.11
CA PRO A 72 -25.91 -68.54 -11.07
C PRO A 72 -26.02 -69.60 -12.23
N PRO A 73 -24.98 -70.08 -13.00
CA PRO A 73 -23.50 -69.97 -12.90
C PRO A 73 -22.64 -69.93 -14.22
N ALA A 74 -21.32 -70.21 -14.07
CA ALA A 74 -20.27 -70.59 -15.07
C ALA A 74 -19.65 -69.48 -15.96
N LEU A 75 -18.31 -69.33 -16.17
CA LEU A 75 -17.12 -70.22 -16.28
C LEU A 75 -17.01 -70.92 -17.66
N CYS A 76 -15.84 -71.08 -18.30
CA CYS A 76 -14.43 -70.91 -17.85
C CYS A 76 -13.59 -70.25 -19.00
N ARG A 77 -12.25 -70.32 -19.14
CA ARG A 77 -11.17 -71.20 -18.63
C ARG A 77 -9.91 -70.38 -18.27
N ALA A 78 -8.70 -70.96 -18.27
CA ALA A 78 -7.52 -70.34 -17.63
C ALA A 78 -6.14 -70.61 -18.28
N GLY A 79 -5.17 -69.71 -18.04
CA GLY A 79 -3.72 -69.82 -18.34
C GLY A 79 -2.88 -69.20 -17.20
N ARG A 80 -1.60 -69.60 -17.03
CA ARG A 80 -0.81 -69.37 -15.81
C ARG A 80 0.46 -68.51 -16.00
N ARG A 81 0.70 -67.71 -14.94
CA ARG A 81 1.95 -67.14 -14.39
C ARG A 81 3.30 -67.43 -15.10
N LEU A 82 4.17 -66.41 -15.11
CA LEU A 82 5.51 -66.48 -14.48
C LEU A 82 6.12 -65.08 -14.20
N ARG A 83 7.27 -65.08 -13.50
CA ARG A 83 8.16 -63.97 -13.08
C ARG A 83 9.61 -64.38 -13.46
N PRO A 84 10.66 -63.53 -13.38
CA PRO A 84 10.75 -62.10 -13.07
C PRO A 84 11.58 -61.31 -14.14
N ALA A 85 12.27 -60.24 -13.72
CA ALA A 85 13.13 -59.36 -14.53
C ALA A 85 14.48 -59.98 -14.96
N ASP A 86 15.21 -59.32 -15.87
CA ASP A 86 16.59 -58.86 -15.53
C ASP A 86 17.19 -57.74 -16.43
N ALA A 87 18.30 -57.16 -15.93
CA ALA A 87 19.47 -56.52 -16.55
C ALA A 87 19.43 -55.59 -17.80
N ARG A 88 20.31 -54.56 -17.76
CA ARG A 88 20.79 -53.75 -18.91
C ARG A 88 21.97 -54.43 -19.62
N PRO A 89 22.19 -54.20 -20.93
CA PRO A 89 23.34 -53.37 -21.39
C PRO A 89 22.87 -52.04 -22.06
N GLN A 90 23.62 -50.94 -22.26
CA GLN A 90 25.00 -50.71 -22.77
C GLN A 90 25.18 -51.13 -24.25
N ARG A 91 25.86 -50.38 -25.15
CA ARG A 91 26.62 -49.12 -25.08
C ARG A 91 26.93 -48.56 -26.50
N ARG A 92 27.08 -47.23 -26.61
CA ARG A 92 28.10 -46.45 -27.37
C ARG A 92 28.34 -46.56 -28.91
N ASP A 93 28.53 -45.37 -29.47
CA ASP A 93 29.63 -44.87 -30.33
C ASP A 93 29.85 -45.37 -31.79
N ALA A 94 29.33 -44.56 -32.74
CA ALA A 94 30.11 -43.64 -33.61
C ALA A 94 30.70 -44.05 -34.99
N LEU A 95 30.83 -43.01 -35.85
CA LEU A 95 31.72 -42.81 -37.01
C LEU A 95 31.53 -43.66 -38.30
N LEU A 96 31.10 -43.01 -39.41
CA LEU A 96 31.99 -42.55 -40.51
C LEU A 96 31.21 -41.90 -41.69
N GLY A 97 31.92 -41.11 -42.51
CA GLY A 97 31.49 -40.63 -43.84
C GLY A 97 30.87 -39.21 -43.88
N GLY A 98 31.24 -38.29 -44.79
CA GLY A 98 32.42 -38.26 -45.69
C GLY A 98 32.16 -37.59 -47.05
N ALA A 99 32.87 -36.49 -47.34
CA ALA A 99 32.82 -35.69 -48.59
C ALA A 99 31.46 -35.00 -48.90
N GLY A 100 31.39 -33.93 -49.72
CA GLY A 100 32.45 -33.20 -50.44
C GLY A 100 32.13 -31.70 -50.61
N LEU A 101 33.09 -30.91 -51.13
CA LEU A 101 33.06 -29.44 -51.20
C LEU A 101 33.11 -28.90 -52.65
N SER A 102 33.00 -27.56 -52.76
CA SER A 102 33.16 -26.66 -53.94
C SER A 102 31.88 -26.35 -54.74
N GLY A 103 31.75 -25.18 -55.40
CA GLY A 103 32.70 -24.07 -55.60
C GLY A 103 32.24 -22.70 -55.05
N ARG A 104 32.99 -21.62 -55.35
CA ARG A 104 32.83 -20.24 -54.81
C ARG A 104 32.69 -19.17 -55.91
N ALA A 105 32.17 -18.02 -55.47
CA ALA A 105 32.49 -16.64 -55.90
C ALA A 105 31.80 -16.07 -57.16
N GLY A 106 31.45 -14.78 -57.09
CA GLY A 106 30.82 -14.03 -58.19
C GLY A 106 30.14 -12.69 -57.84
N ASP A 107 30.71 -11.85 -56.97
CA ASP A 107 30.34 -10.42 -56.89
C ASP A 107 31.12 -9.64 -57.97
N PRO A 108 30.52 -8.63 -58.64
CA PRO A 108 30.88 -7.26 -58.25
C PRO A 108 29.76 -6.18 -58.36
N VAL A 109 29.98 -5.13 -57.58
CA VAL A 109 29.20 -3.88 -57.43
C VAL A 109 29.14 -3.00 -58.69
N VAL A 110 27.96 -2.43 -59.01
CA VAL A 110 27.75 -1.05 -59.55
C VAL A 110 26.42 -0.46 -59.01
N ARG A 111 26.33 0.87 -58.86
CA ARG A 111 25.15 1.65 -58.40
C ARG A 111 24.28 2.14 -59.58
N ARG A 112 22.94 2.29 -59.40
CA ARG A 112 22.27 3.61 -59.29
C ARG A 112 20.73 3.61 -59.09
N GLU A 113 20.30 4.55 -58.24
CA GLU A 113 19.12 5.46 -58.30
C GLU A 113 17.64 5.01 -58.43
N GLU A 114 16.87 5.53 -57.45
CA GLU A 114 15.50 6.11 -57.49
C GLU A 114 14.20 5.26 -57.46
N ARG A 115 13.37 5.60 -56.44
CA ARG A 115 11.90 5.69 -56.34
C ARG A 115 11.03 4.52 -56.87
N ALA A 116 10.32 3.74 -56.05
CA ALA A 116 9.31 4.08 -55.02
C ALA A 116 7.97 4.64 -55.55
N GLN A 117 6.95 3.78 -55.64
CA GLN A 117 5.51 4.11 -55.61
C GLN A 117 4.69 2.85 -55.31
N GLY A 118 3.53 3.01 -54.66
CA GLY A 118 2.57 1.93 -54.36
C GLY A 118 2.82 1.20 -53.02
N ALA A 119 1.83 1.01 -52.15
CA ALA A 119 0.49 1.58 -52.12
C ALA A 119 -0.04 1.66 -50.68
N ALA A 120 -0.82 2.70 -50.37
CA ALA A 120 -1.54 2.84 -49.11
C ALA A 120 -2.94 3.41 -49.39
N GLN A 121 -3.95 2.54 -49.37
CA GLN A 121 -5.36 2.92 -49.36
C GLN A 121 -6.17 1.92 -48.52
N LEU A 122 -6.68 2.40 -47.40
CA LEU A 122 -7.83 1.89 -46.65
C LEU A 122 -8.32 3.05 -45.76
N PHE A 123 -9.59 3.01 -45.34
CA PHE A 123 -10.28 4.11 -44.64
C PHE A 123 -10.45 5.39 -45.49
N GLY A 124 -11.32 5.30 -46.50
CA GLY A 124 -11.82 6.48 -47.19
C GLY A 124 -12.79 7.28 -46.31
N LEU A 125 -12.62 8.60 -46.27
CA LEU A 125 -13.60 9.57 -45.79
C LEU A 125 -13.81 10.62 -46.90
N GLY A 126 -15.05 11.07 -47.08
CA GLY A 126 -15.44 11.94 -48.18
C GLY A 126 -14.93 13.38 -48.03
N THR A 127 -14.67 14.03 -49.17
CA THR A 127 -14.17 15.40 -49.27
C THR A 127 -15.29 16.44 -49.38
N GLY A 128 -15.02 17.65 -48.86
CA GLY A 128 -15.76 18.87 -49.18
C GLY A 128 -14.78 20.04 -49.37
N GLU A 129 -14.85 20.69 -50.53
CA GLU A 129 -14.11 21.91 -50.89
C GLU A 129 -15.00 23.15 -50.55
N GLU A 130 -14.62 24.42 -50.62
CA GLU A 130 -13.54 25.19 -51.29
C GLU A 130 -12.99 26.26 -50.30
N ALA A 131 -11.69 26.54 -50.16
CA ALA A 131 -10.70 27.15 -51.06
C ALA A 131 -10.70 28.70 -51.16
N ARG A 132 -9.58 29.33 -50.75
CA ARG A 132 -9.02 30.61 -51.27
C ARG A 132 -7.57 30.86 -50.77
N ARG A 133 -6.72 31.42 -51.63
CA ARG A 133 -5.26 31.69 -51.46
C ARG A 133 -4.75 32.55 -52.65
N PRO A 134 -3.49 33.05 -52.66
CA PRO A 134 -2.52 33.24 -51.57
C PRO A 134 -2.41 34.77 -51.26
N PRO A 135 -1.41 35.62 -51.65
CA PRO A 135 -0.04 35.48 -52.18
C PRO A 135 1.07 35.99 -51.20
N SER A 136 2.34 35.96 -51.61
CA SER A 136 3.47 36.67 -50.96
C SER A 136 4.65 36.88 -51.94
N PRO A 137 5.52 37.91 -51.75
CA PRO A 137 6.90 37.82 -52.25
C PRO A 137 8.02 38.57 -51.46
N ARG A 138 9.06 37.80 -51.05
CA ARG A 138 10.53 38.01 -51.23
C ARG A 138 11.26 39.39 -51.04
N ARG A 139 12.24 39.36 -50.11
CA ARG A 139 13.70 39.73 -50.22
C ARG A 139 14.18 41.21 -50.28
N LEU A 140 15.52 41.35 -50.01
CA LEU A 140 16.46 42.48 -50.21
C LEU A 140 16.47 43.60 -49.13
N ASP A 141 17.57 44.30 -48.81
CA ASP A 141 19.02 43.94 -48.75
C ASP A 141 19.79 44.97 -47.85
N HIS A 142 21.10 44.82 -47.65
CA HIS A 142 21.96 45.62 -46.75
C HIS A 142 22.66 46.83 -47.41
N PRO A 143 23.01 47.88 -46.65
CA PRO A 143 24.34 48.50 -46.81
C PRO A 143 25.08 48.84 -45.49
N ARG A 144 26.30 49.40 -45.60
CA ARG A 144 27.35 49.58 -44.54
C ARG A 144 27.73 51.06 -44.33
N ARG A 145 28.49 51.38 -43.25
CA ARG A 145 29.62 52.36 -43.05
C ARG A 145 29.61 52.92 -41.60
N ASP A 146 30.68 53.38 -40.94
CA ASP A 146 32.13 53.04 -40.92
C ASP A 146 32.79 53.63 -39.64
N ARG A 147 33.73 52.89 -39.00
CA ARG A 147 34.93 53.35 -38.22
C ARG A 147 34.86 53.90 -36.77
N GLY A 148 35.79 53.38 -35.95
CA GLY A 148 36.44 54.02 -34.79
C GLY A 148 36.33 53.24 -33.47
N GLY A 149 37.38 52.89 -32.71
CA GLY A 149 38.83 52.90 -32.96
C GLY A 149 39.68 53.07 -31.68
N GLY A 150 40.34 52.01 -31.16
CA GLY A 150 41.20 52.09 -29.96
C GLY A 150 41.83 50.74 -29.53
N ARG A 151 42.83 50.74 -28.62
CA ARG A 151 43.61 49.52 -28.24
C ARG A 151 44.03 49.46 -26.75
N HIS A 152 44.15 48.22 -26.24
CA HIS A 152 45.14 47.69 -25.25
C HIS A 152 45.18 48.12 -23.74
N ALA A 153 44.95 47.11 -22.87
CA ALA A 153 45.93 46.49 -21.94
C ALA A 153 46.06 46.83 -20.42
N ARG A 154 45.96 45.75 -19.61
CA ARG A 154 46.82 45.30 -18.46
C ARG A 154 46.82 46.00 -17.07
N ARG A 155 46.33 45.22 -16.07
CA ARG A 155 46.93 44.83 -14.75
C ARG A 155 47.69 45.83 -13.84
N ALA A 156 47.17 46.00 -12.61
CA ALA A 156 47.87 45.92 -11.29
C ALA A 156 46.80 45.61 -10.19
N ARG A 157 46.97 45.04 -8.96
CA ARG A 157 48.05 44.92 -7.93
C ARG A 157 48.34 46.26 -7.19
N VAL A 158 48.51 46.35 -5.84
CA VAL A 158 48.37 45.40 -4.70
C VAL A 158 48.34 46.16 -3.34
N GLN A 159 48.05 45.50 -2.20
CA GLN A 159 48.17 45.98 -0.79
C GLN A 159 47.22 47.11 -0.31
N GLY A 160 46.98 47.33 1.00
CA GLY A 160 47.55 46.72 2.21
C GLY A 160 46.73 46.92 3.52
N LEU A 161 47.27 46.45 4.66
CA LEU A 161 46.64 46.40 6.00
C LEU A 161 46.74 47.74 6.79
N PRO A 162 46.03 47.90 7.92
CA PRO A 162 46.64 47.57 9.23
C PRO A 162 45.70 46.76 10.18
N ALA A 163 46.19 46.41 11.38
CA ALA A 163 45.50 45.56 12.36
C ALA A 163 45.77 45.97 13.83
N GLY A 164 44.93 45.53 14.79
CA GLY A 164 45.15 45.76 16.23
C GLY A 164 44.23 44.97 17.18
N ARG A 165 44.83 44.04 17.96
CA ARG A 165 44.65 43.67 19.40
C ARG A 165 43.36 44.11 20.15
N ALA A 166 42.79 43.38 21.13
CA ALA A 166 43.12 42.13 21.88
C ALA A 166 41.96 41.90 22.94
N VAL A 167 41.75 40.81 23.71
CA VAL A 167 42.21 39.39 23.86
C VAL A 167 41.19 38.67 24.79
N LEU A 168 41.37 37.37 25.10
CA LEU A 168 40.56 36.43 25.94
C LEU A 168 39.42 35.70 25.19
N GLY A 169 39.29 34.36 25.20
CA GLY A 169 40.30 33.33 25.50
C GLY A 169 39.83 32.14 26.37
N VAL A 170 39.14 31.17 25.79
CA VAL A 170 38.97 29.79 26.32
C VAL A 170 39.05 28.79 25.14
N ALA A 171 39.67 27.63 25.36
CA ALA A 171 39.73 26.48 24.43
C ALA A 171 39.18 25.23 25.16
N ALA A 172 38.89 24.08 24.54
CA ALA A 172 39.01 23.60 23.15
C ALA A 172 37.73 22.76 22.83
N GLY A 173 37.52 22.01 21.74
CA GLY A 173 38.39 21.62 20.63
C GLY A 173 37.82 20.37 19.94
N LEU A 174 36.85 20.55 19.03
CA LEU A 174 36.25 19.45 18.25
C LEU A 174 36.94 19.31 16.89
N ALA A 175 37.53 18.13 16.64
CA ALA A 175 38.14 17.81 15.36
C ALA A 175 37.07 17.57 14.28
N ARG A 176 37.09 18.38 13.21
CA ARG A 176 36.26 18.16 12.02
C ARG A 176 36.89 17.06 11.14
N PRO A 177 36.21 15.94 10.85
CA PRO A 177 36.63 15.06 9.77
C PRO A 177 36.40 15.75 8.41
N HIS A 178 37.34 15.60 7.48
CA HIS A 178 37.16 16.05 6.09
C HIS A 178 36.10 15.19 5.37
N PRO A 179 35.29 15.77 4.45
CA PRO A 179 34.39 15.00 3.61
C PRO A 179 35.18 14.18 2.58
N ALA A 180 35.32 12.88 2.82
CA ALA A 180 35.90 11.96 1.85
C ALA A 180 34.91 11.72 0.69
N ARG A 181 35.34 11.99 -0.55
CA ARG A 181 34.57 11.68 -1.78
C ARG A 181 34.49 10.16 -1.98
N PHE A 182 33.54 9.48 -1.34
CA PHE A 182 33.30 8.05 -1.52
C PHE A 182 32.66 7.75 -2.88
N ARG A 183 33.48 7.27 -3.84
CA ARG A 183 32.99 6.66 -5.08
C ARG A 183 32.34 5.30 -4.77
N ARG A 184 31.02 5.25 -4.56
CA ARG A 184 30.26 3.99 -4.53
C ARG A 184 30.02 3.48 -5.96
N SER A 185 31.00 2.78 -6.52
CA SER A 185 30.89 2.10 -7.82
C SER A 185 31.29 0.63 -7.73
N SER A 186 30.47 -0.25 -8.33
CA SER A 186 30.58 -1.72 -8.37
C SER A 186 30.38 -2.46 -7.03
N GLY A 187 29.45 -3.43 -7.02
CA GLY A 187 29.13 -4.25 -5.84
C GLY A 187 28.36 -5.53 -6.17
N ILE A 188 27.25 -5.43 -6.91
CA ILE A 188 26.36 -6.59 -7.21
C ILE A 188 27.06 -7.61 -8.13
N ARG A 189 27.65 -8.65 -7.55
CA ARG A 189 28.29 -9.77 -8.25
C ARG A 189 27.29 -10.92 -8.51
N HIS A 190 26.61 -10.89 -9.64
CA HIS A 190 25.86 -12.07 -10.09
C HIS A 190 26.79 -13.22 -10.50
N LEU A 191 26.82 -14.28 -9.70
CA LEU A 191 27.52 -15.54 -9.97
C LEU A 191 26.83 -16.35 -11.09
N HIS A 192 27.26 -16.16 -12.34
CA HIS A 192 27.11 -17.20 -13.38
C HIS A 192 28.10 -17.02 -14.54
N ARG A 193 29.19 -17.82 -14.55
CA ARG A 193 29.83 -18.32 -15.77
C ARG A 193 30.85 -19.44 -15.48
N LEU A 194 30.45 -20.68 -15.72
CA LEU A 194 31.40 -21.71 -16.12
C LEU A 194 31.63 -21.57 -17.63
N GLY A 195 32.84 -21.15 -18.01
CA GLY A 195 33.27 -21.04 -19.39
C GLY A 195 34.76 -21.38 -19.46
N ARG A 196 35.11 -22.41 -20.25
CA ARG A 196 36.52 -22.75 -20.49
C ARG A 196 37.07 -21.78 -21.53
N ASP A 197 38.31 -21.32 -21.35
CA ASP A 197 39.31 -21.55 -22.39
C ASP A 197 40.75 -21.56 -21.87
N ARG A 198 41.72 -21.83 -22.75
CA ARG A 198 43.10 -22.20 -22.40
C ARG A 198 44.16 -21.15 -22.76
N GLY A 199 45.11 -20.97 -21.83
CA GLY A 199 46.45 -20.44 -22.10
C GLY A 199 47.05 -19.69 -20.89
N ALA A 200 48.34 -19.71 -20.58
CA ALA A 200 49.46 -20.63 -20.75
C ALA A 200 50.74 -19.87 -20.33
N VAL A 201 51.47 -20.30 -19.29
CA VAL A 201 52.87 -19.89 -18.97
C VAL A 201 53.01 -18.41 -18.47
N ARG A 202 53.86 -17.97 -17.52
CA ARG A 202 55.08 -18.46 -16.80
C ARG A 202 55.02 -17.98 -15.32
N GLN A 203 55.08 -18.85 -14.31
CA GLN A 203 56.23 -19.12 -13.41
C GLN A 203 56.94 -17.95 -12.68
N GLY A 204 57.01 -18.08 -11.34
CA GLY A 204 57.85 -17.32 -10.40
C GLY A 204 57.39 -17.55 -8.94
N GLN A 205 57.67 -18.70 -8.31
CA GLN A 205 58.74 -18.88 -7.29
C GLN A 205 58.73 -17.81 -6.18
N ARG A 206 58.59 -18.11 -4.88
CA ARG A 206 59.01 -19.30 -4.07
C ARG A 206 58.05 -19.49 -2.86
N ALA A 207 57.63 -20.72 -2.50
CA ALA A 207 58.24 -21.66 -1.51
C ALA A 207 58.08 -21.21 -0.03
N ARG A 208 57.70 -22.01 0.99
CA ARG A 208 57.45 -23.45 1.28
C ARG A 208 56.61 -23.51 2.59
N ARG A 209 55.98 -24.58 3.12
CA ARG A 209 55.81 -26.05 2.85
C ARG A 209 54.42 -26.43 3.44
N ARG A 210 53.59 -27.25 2.80
CA ARG A 210 53.42 -28.74 2.97
C ARG A 210 53.19 -29.23 4.41
N ALA A 211 52.38 -30.25 4.70
CA ALA A 211 51.32 -31.01 3.99
C ALA A 211 50.75 -32.05 5.02
N HIS A 212 49.93 -33.09 4.76
CA HIS A 212 49.32 -33.76 3.58
C HIS A 212 48.03 -34.47 4.04
N HIS A 213 47.08 -34.80 3.14
CA HIS A 213 46.07 -35.85 3.38
C HIS A 213 45.73 -36.63 2.10
N ALA A 214 45.35 -37.90 2.25
CA ALA A 214 44.93 -38.83 1.19
C ALA A 214 43.45 -38.58 0.80
N ALA A 215 43.02 -38.54 -0.46
CA ALA A 215 42.97 -39.56 -1.53
C ALA A 215 41.66 -40.40 -1.54
N VAL A 216 41.10 -40.57 -2.74
CA VAL A 216 39.97 -41.45 -3.12
C VAL A 216 38.59 -41.16 -2.47
N LEU A 217 37.66 -40.63 -3.28
CA LEU A 217 36.38 -41.28 -3.57
C LEU A 217 35.78 -40.77 -4.89
N ARG A 218 34.79 -41.49 -5.45
CA ARG A 218 34.31 -41.31 -6.83
C ARG A 218 33.15 -40.30 -6.91
N GLY A 219 33.13 -39.52 -7.99
CA GLY A 219 32.00 -38.63 -8.30
C GLY A 219 30.70 -39.41 -8.54
N ARG A 220 29.57 -38.81 -8.16
CA ARG A 220 28.20 -39.29 -8.46
C ARG A 220 27.49 -38.28 -9.34
N GLU A 221 26.65 -38.78 -10.25
CA GLU A 221 25.73 -37.96 -11.03
C GLU A 221 24.66 -37.35 -10.10
N LEU A 222 24.43 -36.04 -10.19
CA LEU A 222 23.26 -35.41 -9.57
C LEU A 222 22.08 -35.53 -10.52
N ARG A 223 21.04 -36.27 -10.10
CA ARG A 223 19.72 -36.29 -10.74
C ARG A 223 18.80 -35.28 -10.03
N PRO A 224 17.82 -34.68 -10.74
CA PRO A 224 16.81 -33.83 -10.10
C PRO A 224 15.98 -34.64 -9.10
N VAL A 225 15.63 -34.02 -7.99
CA VAL A 225 14.80 -34.61 -6.93
C VAL A 225 13.34 -34.19 -7.18
N HIS A 226 12.47 -35.17 -7.44
CA HIS A 226 11.03 -34.96 -7.45
C HIS A 226 10.46 -35.03 -6.02
N ALA A 227 9.39 -34.29 -5.75
CA ALA A 227 8.68 -34.35 -4.48
C ALA A 227 8.07 -35.74 -4.24
N LEU A 228 8.09 -36.19 -2.98
CA LEU A 228 7.44 -37.43 -2.56
C LEU A 228 5.97 -37.17 -2.16
N PRO A 229 5.01 -37.99 -2.61
CA PRO A 229 3.64 -37.95 -2.06
C PRO A 229 3.63 -38.50 -0.63
N GLY A 230 3.03 -37.76 0.30
CA GLY A 230 2.79 -38.24 1.66
C GLY A 230 1.62 -39.22 1.68
N GLY A 231 1.89 -40.50 1.95
CA GLY A 231 0.87 -41.54 2.10
C GLY A 231 0.99 -42.24 3.45
N LEU A 232 0.11 -41.92 4.40
CA LEU A 232 -0.09 -42.70 5.61
C LEU A 232 -1.07 -43.84 5.32
N ARG A 233 -0.74 -45.05 5.79
CA ARG A 233 -1.64 -46.20 5.78
C ARG A 233 -2.31 -46.34 7.13
N GLU A 234 -3.62 -46.46 7.11
CA GLU A 234 -4.38 -47.04 8.23
C GLU A 234 -4.01 -48.53 8.39
N GLY A 235 -3.99 -49.01 9.63
CA GLY A 235 -3.98 -50.43 9.97
C GLY A 235 -5.30 -50.77 10.66
N GLY A 236 -5.91 -51.91 10.33
CA GLY A 236 -7.19 -52.34 10.88
C GLY A 236 -7.23 -53.84 11.22
N GLN A 237 -8.44 -54.35 11.49
CA GLN A 237 -8.79 -55.64 12.14
C GLN A 237 -8.77 -55.58 13.68
N ALA A 238 -9.67 -56.26 14.42
CA ALA A 238 -10.99 -56.90 14.15
C ALA A 238 -11.60 -57.33 15.52
N ASP A 239 -12.89 -57.59 15.76
CA ASP A 239 -14.15 -57.51 14.98
C ASP A 239 -15.34 -57.29 15.97
N GLY A 240 -16.60 -57.29 15.49
CA GLY A 240 -17.78 -57.52 16.37
C GLY A 240 -19.10 -56.84 15.96
N ALA A 241 -20.17 -57.62 15.82
CA ALA A 241 -21.56 -57.15 15.65
C ALA A 241 -22.21 -56.77 17.02
N ALA A 242 -23.40 -56.14 17.15
CA ALA A 242 -24.56 -56.05 16.24
C ALA A 242 -25.45 -54.79 16.53
N ARG A 243 -26.26 -54.28 15.57
CA ARG A 243 -27.77 -54.36 15.47
C ARG A 243 -28.58 -53.95 16.73
N LEU A 244 -29.65 -53.14 16.73
CA LEU A 244 -30.43 -52.29 15.78
C LEU A 244 -30.74 -50.93 16.51
N GLY A 245 -31.35 -49.83 16.03
CA GLY A 245 -32.51 -49.57 15.12
C GLY A 245 -33.88 -49.75 15.84
N PRO A 246 -34.96 -48.92 15.64
CA PRO A 246 -35.14 -47.75 14.75
C PRO A 246 -35.99 -46.52 15.27
N ARG A 247 -35.90 -45.38 14.55
CA ARG A 247 -36.91 -44.30 14.25
C ARG A 247 -38.07 -43.90 15.22
N CYS A 248 -38.05 -42.60 15.65
CA CYS A 248 -39.12 -41.55 15.59
C CYS A 248 -40.52 -41.76 16.25
N PRO A 249 -41.42 -40.73 16.42
CA PRO A 249 -41.34 -39.27 16.16
C PRO A 249 -41.81 -38.34 17.34
N HIS A 250 -41.95 -37.03 17.06
CA HIS A 250 -42.36 -35.92 17.96
C HIS A 250 -43.68 -36.03 18.75
N ARG A 251 -43.69 -35.41 19.95
CA ARG A 251 -44.69 -34.42 20.44
C ARG A 251 -43.99 -33.45 21.41
N SER A 252 -43.89 -32.14 21.18
CA SER A 252 -44.91 -31.07 21.13
C SER A 252 -45.45 -30.64 22.51
N LEU A 253 -44.89 -29.55 23.05
CA LEU A 253 -45.57 -28.64 23.97
C LEU A 253 -45.31 -27.18 23.54
N ARG A 254 -46.19 -26.27 23.98
CA ARG A 254 -46.22 -24.85 23.63
C ARG A 254 -46.51 -24.03 24.91
N ARG A 255 -46.43 -22.70 24.76
CA ARG A 255 -46.94 -21.65 25.67
C ARG A 255 -45.97 -21.24 26.78
N ASP A 256 -45.98 -19.98 27.23
CA ASP A 256 -46.42 -18.73 26.58
C ASP A 256 -45.64 -17.59 27.28
N GLY A 257 -45.17 -16.59 26.54
CA GLY A 257 -44.44 -15.47 27.13
C GLY A 257 -45.32 -14.44 27.84
N ARG A 258 -44.79 -13.78 28.87
CA ARG A 258 -45.31 -12.49 29.39
C ARG A 258 -44.17 -11.52 29.68
N ARG A 259 -44.40 -10.25 29.37
CA ARG A 259 -43.53 -9.12 29.72
C ARG A 259 -43.73 -8.74 31.19
N LEU A 260 -42.70 -8.16 31.80
CA LEU A 260 -42.83 -7.13 32.83
C LEU A 260 -41.60 -6.21 32.77
N ASP A 261 -41.75 -4.97 33.24
CA ASP A 261 -40.91 -3.85 32.79
C ASP A 261 -40.54 -2.92 33.97
N LEU A 262 -39.25 -2.54 34.01
CA LEU A 262 -38.64 -1.36 34.67
C LEU A 262 -38.90 -0.99 36.16
N ARG A 263 -37.75 -0.89 36.89
CA ARG A 263 -37.30 0.21 37.79
C ARG A 263 -37.56 0.19 39.33
N SER A 264 -36.44 -0.06 40.04
CA SER A 264 -35.80 0.78 41.08
C SER A 264 -36.40 0.98 42.49
N ARG A 265 -35.62 0.59 43.51
CA ARG A 265 -35.29 1.37 44.73
C ARG A 265 -33.99 0.82 45.39
N ALA A 266 -33.42 1.54 46.35
CA ALA A 266 -32.12 1.25 46.99
C ALA A 266 -32.22 1.18 48.54
N GLY A 267 -31.23 0.58 49.24
CA GLY A 267 -31.32 0.45 50.72
C GLY A 267 -30.11 -0.05 51.57
N GLY A 268 -29.15 -0.83 51.06
CA GLY A 268 -27.97 -1.34 51.84
C GLY A 268 -28.31 -2.28 53.01
N PRO A 269 -27.34 -2.67 53.89
CA PRO A 269 -25.86 -2.66 53.79
C PRO A 269 -25.24 -4.09 53.72
N GLN A 270 -23.90 -4.22 53.73
CA GLN A 270 -23.17 -5.52 53.66
C GLN A 270 -23.20 -6.33 54.98
N PRO A 271 -22.86 -7.65 54.96
CA PRO A 271 -21.45 -8.09 55.06
C PRO A 271 -21.00 -9.18 54.06
N HIS A 272 -19.68 -9.32 53.85
CA HIS A 272 -18.99 -10.41 53.13
C HIS A 272 -18.93 -11.70 54.00
N PRO A 273 -18.86 -12.94 53.42
CA PRO A 273 -17.59 -13.47 52.88
C PRO A 273 -17.65 -14.42 51.65
N SER A 274 -16.47 -14.59 51.04
CA SER A 274 -15.92 -15.80 50.34
C SER A 274 -16.66 -16.52 49.18
N ASP A 275 -15.89 -16.63 48.08
CA ASP A 275 -15.77 -17.74 47.11
C ASP A 275 -16.71 -17.86 45.88
N ASP A 276 -16.09 -18.31 44.78
CA ASP A 276 -16.63 -18.76 43.47
C ASP A 276 -17.60 -17.87 42.67
N GLU A 277 -17.13 -16.70 42.20
CA GLU A 277 -17.62 -16.15 40.94
C GLU A 277 -16.93 -16.79 39.73
N ALA A 278 -17.59 -17.77 39.12
CA ALA A 278 -17.22 -18.28 37.80
C ALA A 278 -17.49 -17.21 36.73
N LEU A 279 -16.44 -16.78 36.02
CA LEU A 279 -16.56 -15.87 34.88
C LEU A 279 -17.57 -16.42 33.84
N PRO A 280 -18.39 -15.56 33.21
CA PRO A 280 -19.48 -16.00 32.35
C PRO A 280 -18.95 -16.75 31.13
N ARG A 281 -19.56 -17.91 30.85
CA ARG A 281 -19.39 -18.61 29.57
C ARG A 281 -19.99 -17.75 28.46
N GLY A 282 -19.13 -17.03 27.74
CA GLY A 282 -19.47 -16.55 26.41
C GLY A 282 -19.47 -17.73 25.45
N ASP A 283 -20.62 -18.06 24.87
CA ASP A 283 -20.70 -19.12 23.86
C ASP A 283 -19.88 -18.71 22.63
N LEU A 284 -18.74 -19.38 22.45
CA LEU A 284 -17.81 -19.13 21.36
C LEU A 284 -18.38 -19.70 20.06
N LEU A 285 -18.93 -18.82 19.21
CA LEU A 285 -19.53 -19.19 17.93
C LEU A 285 -18.53 -19.03 16.77
N MET A 286 -18.60 -19.94 15.81
CA MET A 286 -18.04 -19.80 14.47
C MET A 286 -18.74 -18.66 13.71
N ALA A 287 -18.11 -18.21 12.61
CA ALA A 287 -18.69 -17.18 11.73
C ALA A 287 -20.02 -17.59 11.04
N ASP A 288 -20.40 -18.87 11.07
CA ASP A 288 -21.69 -19.39 10.60
C ASP A 288 -22.74 -19.57 11.71
N GLY A 289 -22.40 -19.21 12.96
CA GLY A 289 -23.27 -19.35 14.13
C GLY A 289 -23.29 -20.75 14.76
N SER A 290 -22.47 -21.70 14.29
CA SER A 290 -22.27 -22.98 14.99
C SER A 290 -21.36 -22.81 16.23
N PRO A 291 -21.56 -23.58 17.32
CA PRO A 291 -20.67 -23.54 18.47
C PRO A 291 -19.29 -24.11 18.11
N ILE A 292 -18.22 -23.43 18.52
CA ILE A 292 -16.85 -23.93 18.34
C ILE A 292 -16.66 -25.17 19.22
N GLU A 293 -16.26 -26.29 18.62
CA GLU A 293 -15.94 -27.52 19.35
C GLU A 293 -14.65 -27.32 20.17
N THR A 294 -14.81 -27.05 21.46
CA THR A 294 -13.68 -26.84 22.37
C THR A 294 -13.05 -28.17 22.80
N ILE A 295 -11.76 -28.12 23.14
CA ILE A 295 -10.98 -29.28 23.58
C ILE A 295 -10.83 -29.19 25.12
N PRO A 296 -11.57 -30.01 25.91
CA PRO A 296 -11.52 -29.96 27.36
C PRO A 296 -10.32 -30.72 27.92
N PHE A 297 -9.51 -30.05 28.74
CA PHE A 297 -8.33 -30.63 29.37
C PHE A 297 -8.09 -30.00 30.76
N THR A 298 -7.04 -30.44 31.46
CA THR A 298 -6.71 -29.97 32.81
C THR A 298 -5.36 -29.25 32.80
N LEU A 299 -5.30 -28.05 33.36
CA LEU A 299 -4.09 -27.22 33.51
C LEU A 299 -3.88 -26.88 34.99
N ASP A 300 -2.78 -27.36 35.58
CA ASP A 300 -2.46 -27.27 37.02
C ASP A 300 -3.64 -27.65 37.94
N GLY A 301 -4.37 -28.71 37.57
CA GLY A 301 -5.53 -29.23 38.30
C GLY A 301 -6.86 -28.54 38.00
N ARG A 302 -6.86 -27.39 37.30
CA ARG A 302 -8.07 -26.69 36.87
C ARG A 302 -8.58 -27.24 35.54
N ALA A 303 -9.87 -27.57 35.45
CA ALA A 303 -10.51 -27.91 34.18
C ALA A 303 -10.62 -26.66 33.29
N VAL A 304 -10.18 -26.77 32.04
CA VAL A 304 -10.05 -25.67 31.08
C VAL A 304 -10.39 -26.13 29.67
N GLU A 305 -10.74 -25.18 28.80
CA GLU A 305 -11.13 -25.44 27.41
C GLU A 305 -10.21 -24.68 26.45
N ALA A 306 -9.70 -25.40 25.44
CA ALA A 306 -8.90 -24.85 24.34
C ALA A 306 -9.72 -24.73 23.06
N LEU A 307 -9.41 -23.71 22.25
CA LEU A 307 -9.90 -23.58 20.88
C LEU A 307 -9.17 -24.57 19.96
N PRO A 308 -9.81 -25.04 18.87
CA PRO A 308 -9.14 -25.80 17.83
C PRO A 308 -7.89 -25.07 17.31
N GLY A 309 -6.72 -25.69 17.50
CA GLY A 309 -5.44 -25.16 17.05
C GLY A 309 -4.57 -24.49 18.12
N GLU A 310 -5.15 -24.04 19.25
CA GLU A 310 -4.39 -23.40 20.34
C GLU A 310 -3.31 -24.32 20.91
N SER A 311 -2.13 -23.75 21.19
CA SER A 311 -1.10 -24.41 21.97
C SER A 311 -1.39 -24.33 23.49
N ILE A 312 -0.84 -25.26 24.28
CA ILE A 312 -0.90 -25.20 25.75
C ILE A 312 -0.39 -23.85 26.28
N TRP A 313 0.61 -23.25 25.61
CA TRP A 313 1.10 -21.91 25.97
C TRP A 313 0.02 -20.84 25.80
N GLN A 314 -0.72 -20.85 24.70
CA GLN A 314 -1.76 -19.85 24.41
C GLN A 314 -2.94 -19.98 25.38
N VAL A 315 -3.35 -21.20 25.72
CA VAL A 315 -4.36 -21.41 26.77
C VAL A 315 -3.89 -20.86 28.11
N ALA A 316 -2.65 -21.15 28.52
CA ALA A 316 -2.09 -20.65 29.77
C ALA A 316 -2.03 -19.11 29.78
N GLN A 317 -1.53 -18.49 28.71
CA GLN A 317 -1.46 -17.04 28.55
C GLN A 317 -2.86 -16.39 28.57
N ARG A 318 -3.85 -16.98 27.88
CA ARG A 318 -5.27 -16.55 27.88
C ARG A 318 -5.92 -16.66 29.25
N LEU A 319 -5.42 -17.52 30.13
CA LEU A 319 -5.84 -17.66 31.53
C LEU A 319 -4.99 -16.84 32.52
N GLY A 320 -4.08 -15.98 32.04
CA GLY A 320 -3.22 -15.13 32.86
C GLY A 320 -2.00 -15.85 33.45
N GLN A 321 -1.69 -17.08 33.02
CA GLN A 321 -0.57 -17.87 33.50
C GLN A 321 0.63 -17.80 32.53
N THR A 322 1.59 -16.91 32.81
CA THR A 322 2.80 -16.76 32.01
C THR A 322 3.70 -18.00 32.06
N ILE A 323 3.92 -18.65 30.91
CA ILE A 323 4.95 -19.68 30.75
C ILE A 323 6.19 -19.06 30.09
N PRO A 324 7.41 -19.23 30.63
CA PRO A 324 8.62 -18.67 30.04
C PRO A 324 8.82 -19.10 28.58
N HIS A 325 9.20 -18.17 27.69
CA HIS A 325 9.43 -18.45 26.27
C HIS A 325 10.46 -17.48 25.70
N LEU A 326 11.14 -17.83 24.60
CA LEU A 326 12.19 -16.98 24.00
C LEU A 326 12.29 -17.11 22.47
N CYS A 327 12.02 -18.29 21.91
CA CYS A 327 12.11 -18.54 20.46
C CYS A 327 10.80 -18.28 19.70
N TRP A 328 9.88 -17.53 20.27
CA TRP A 328 8.56 -17.31 19.67
C TRP A 328 8.00 -15.97 20.16
N LYS A 329 7.04 -15.44 19.40
CA LYS A 329 6.30 -14.21 19.65
C LYS A 329 4.85 -14.50 19.27
N ASP A 330 3.92 -14.30 20.19
CA ASP A 330 2.49 -14.54 19.96
C ASP A 330 1.91 -13.37 19.16
N ALA A 331 2.14 -13.38 17.84
CA ALA A 331 1.71 -12.38 16.86
C ALA A 331 1.61 -12.98 15.46
N THR A 332 0.85 -12.36 14.56
CA THR A 332 0.39 -13.04 13.33
C THR A 332 1.52 -13.34 12.34
N GLY A 333 1.64 -14.63 11.99
CA GLY A 333 2.67 -15.16 11.08
C GLY A 333 3.93 -15.67 11.78
N TYR A 334 4.08 -15.51 13.09
CA TYR A 334 5.21 -16.05 13.85
C TYR A 334 4.96 -17.50 14.28
N ARG A 335 5.49 -18.49 13.54
CA ARG A 335 5.43 -19.90 13.97
C ARG A 335 6.29 -20.15 15.22
N ALA A 336 5.75 -20.94 16.15
CA ALA A 336 6.51 -21.52 17.25
C ALA A 336 7.31 -22.75 16.78
N ASP A 337 8.62 -22.78 17.07
CA ASP A 337 9.50 -23.94 16.75
C ASP A 337 9.90 -24.75 18.00
N GLY A 338 9.51 -24.33 19.20
CA GLY A 338 9.89 -24.97 20.47
C GLY A 338 11.40 -24.97 20.80
N ASN A 339 12.22 -24.28 19.98
CA ASN A 339 13.68 -24.33 19.98
C ASN A 339 14.31 -24.03 21.35
N CYS A 340 13.92 -22.92 22.00
CA CYS A 340 14.58 -22.41 23.21
C CYS A 340 14.45 -23.30 24.47
N ARG A 341 13.49 -24.23 24.52
CA ARG A 341 13.19 -25.06 25.73
C ARG A 341 12.96 -24.26 27.04
N ALA A 342 12.60 -22.98 26.96
CA ALA A 342 12.14 -22.20 28.12
C ALA A 342 10.68 -22.54 28.50
N CYS A 343 9.86 -22.99 27.54
CA CYS A 343 8.43 -23.24 27.70
C CYS A 343 8.09 -24.71 28.06
N MET A 344 8.94 -25.35 28.85
CA MET A 344 8.76 -26.78 29.17
C MET A 344 7.73 -26.98 30.28
N VAL A 345 6.77 -27.87 30.03
CA VAL A 345 5.71 -28.30 30.96
C VAL A 345 5.74 -29.81 31.15
N GLU A 346 5.19 -30.30 32.26
CA GLU A 346 4.96 -31.74 32.46
C GLU A 346 3.54 -32.11 31.98
N ILE A 347 3.40 -33.29 31.37
CA ILE A 347 2.11 -33.83 30.92
C ILE A 347 1.97 -35.22 31.54
N GLU A 348 0.82 -35.49 32.15
CA GLU A 348 0.60 -36.74 32.87
C GLU A 348 0.59 -37.94 31.92
N GLY A 349 1.35 -38.99 32.29
CA GLY A 349 1.63 -40.13 31.41
C GLY A 349 2.80 -39.93 30.44
N GLU A 350 3.27 -38.70 30.18
CA GLU A 350 4.44 -38.47 29.32
C GLU A 350 5.76 -38.57 30.11
N ARG A 351 6.69 -39.42 29.63
CA ARG A 351 8.01 -39.61 30.27
C ARG A 351 8.90 -38.37 30.20
N VAL A 352 8.69 -37.50 29.21
CA VAL A 352 9.51 -36.31 28.93
C VAL A 352 8.68 -35.05 29.16
N LEU A 353 9.36 -33.93 29.42
CA LEU A 353 8.69 -32.62 29.41
C LEU A 353 8.36 -32.23 27.96
N ALA A 354 7.22 -31.58 27.75
CA ALA A 354 6.77 -31.08 26.45
C ALA A 354 7.00 -29.56 26.33
N ALA A 355 7.25 -29.05 25.12
CA ALA A 355 7.35 -27.62 24.87
C ALA A 355 5.95 -27.05 24.58
N SER A 356 5.39 -26.25 25.49
CA SER A 356 3.97 -25.87 25.48
C SER A 356 3.55 -25.03 24.27
N CYS A 357 4.46 -24.29 23.64
CA CYS A 357 4.17 -23.48 22.44
C CYS A 357 3.98 -24.27 21.14
N ILE A 358 4.33 -25.57 21.11
CA ILE A 358 4.13 -26.46 19.94
C ILE A 358 3.29 -27.69 20.26
N ARG A 359 2.77 -27.79 21.49
CA ARG A 359 1.92 -28.89 21.94
C ARG A 359 0.50 -28.37 22.06
N GLN A 360 -0.39 -28.86 21.20
CA GLN A 360 -1.83 -28.63 21.33
C GLN A 360 -2.42 -29.56 22.40
N PRO A 361 -3.41 -29.10 23.20
CA PRO A 361 -4.16 -29.95 24.11
C PRO A 361 -4.92 -31.07 23.39
N THR A 362 -5.28 -32.11 24.14
CA THR A 362 -6.19 -33.18 23.68
C THR A 362 -7.22 -33.48 24.78
N PRO A 363 -8.39 -34.04 24.46
CA PRO A 363 -9.41 -34.36 25.46
C PRO A 363 -8.84 -35.18 26.63
N GLY A 364 -9.03 -34.69 27.86
CA GLY A 364 -8.53 -35.35 29.08
C GLY A 364 -7.02 -35.28 29.33
N MET A 365 -6.26 -34.49 28.57
CA MET A 365 -4.84 -34.24 28.86
C MET A 365 -4.70 -33.50 30.21
N ALA A 366 -3.85 -33.99 31.11
CA ALA A 366 -3.49 -33.27 32.34
C ALA A 366 -2.09 -32.68 32.22
N VAL A 367 -2.01 -31.35 32.25
CA VAL A 367 -0.79 -30.55 32.12
C VAL A 367 -0.45 -29.94 33.48
N ARG A 368 0.82 -30.00 33.86
CA ARG A 368 1.36 -29.39 35.09
C ARG A 368 2.49 -28.41 34.71
N VAL A 369 2.22 -27.11 34.84
CA VAL A 369 3.18 -26.02 34.56
C VAL A 369 4.06 -25.78 35.78
N ALA A 370 3.47 -25.77 36.98
CA ALA A 370 4.18 -25.61 38.25
C ALA A 370 4.81 -26.94 38.78
N ALA A 371 5.07 -27.90 37.89
CA ALA A 371 5.75 -29.14 38.28
C ALA A 371 7.23 -28.84 38.65
N PRO A 372 7.74 -29.26 39.82
CA PRO A 372 9.12 -28.96 40.24
C PRO A 372 10.21 -29.43 39.25
N ARG A 373 9.91 -30.49 38.49
CA ARG A 373 10.76 -30.98 37.40
C ARG A 373 10.78 -30.01 36.21
N ALA A 374 9.63 -29.44 35.84
CA ALA A 374 9.51 -28.45 34.77
C ALA A 374 10.16 -27.11 35.18
N GLU A 375 9.93 -26.63 36.41
CA GLU A 375 10.61 -25.46 36.96
C GLU A 375 12.14 -25.62 36.97
N LYS A 376 12.66 -26.74 37.48
CA LYS A 376 14.09 -27.02 37.49
C LYS A 376 14.67 -27.08 36.07
N ALA A 377 13.97 -27.70 35.12
CA ALA A 377 14.41 -27.74 33.72
C ALA A 377 14.46 -26.34 33.09
N ARG A 378 13.40 -25.53 33.25
CA ARG A 378 13.31 -24.17 32.70
C ARG A 378 14.41 -23.26 33.26
N ARG A 379 14.63 -23.27 34.59
CA ARG A 379 15.73 -22.54 35.23
C ARG A 379 17.10 -22.97 34.70
N VAL A 380 17.38 -24.26 34.58
CA VAL A 380 18.69 -24.73 34.04
C VAL A 380 18.89 -24.33 32.57
N VAL A 381 17.82 -24.26 31.77
CA VAL A 381 17.89 -23.73 30.40
C VAL A 381 18.21 -22.23 30.40
N LEU A 382 17.59 -21.44 31.27
CA LEU A 382 17.92 -20.00 31.38
C LEU A 382 19.32 -19.77 31.97
N GLU A 383 19.75 -20.54 32.98
CA GLU A 383 21.12 -20.50 33.55
C GLU A 383 22.21 -20.71 32.47
N LEU A 384 21.93 -21.59 31.49
CA LEU A 384 22.83 -21.85 30.35
C LEU A 384 22.85 -20.67 29.37
N LEU A 385 21.69 -20.10 29.04
CA LEU A 385 21.63 -18.96 28.12
C LEU A 385 22.21 -17.68 28.74
N VAL A 386 21.98 -17.44 30.03
CA VAL A 386 22.51 -16.28 30.78
C VAL A 386 24.04 -16.32 30.90
N ALA A 387 24.66 -17.51 30.91
CA ALA A 387 26.12 -17.63 30.87
C ALA A 387 26.74 -17.06 29.57
N ASP A 388 25.99 -17.07 28.47
CA ASP A 388 26.39 -16.55 27.16
C ASP A 388 25.83 -15.14 26.86
N GLN A 389 25.31 -14.40 27.85
CA GLN A 389 24.86 -13.01 27.64
C GLN A 389 25.81 -11.98 28.23
N PRO A 390 25.92 -10.77 27.62
CA PRO A 390 26.49 -9.60 28.28
C PRO A 390 25.75 -9.33 29.61
N PRO A 391 26.45 -9.02 30.73
CA PRO A 391 25.80 -8.76 32.01
C PRO A 391 24.73 -7.66 31.91
N GLN A 392 23.56 -7.86 32.53
CA GLN A 392 22.38 -7.00 32.35
C GLN A 392 22.66 -5.48 32.38
N PRO A 393 23.47 -4.91 33.30
CA PRO A 393 23.75 -3.47 33.32
C PRO A 393 24.42 -2.89 32.07
N VAL A 394 25.09 -3.73 31.27
CA VAL A 394 25.77 -3.37 30.01
C VAL A 394 25.17 -4.07 28.79
N ALA A 395 24.03 -4.75 28.94
CA ALA A 395 23.37 -5.44 27.84
C ALA A 395 22.78 -4.47 26.80
N HIS A 396 22.77 -4.89 25.54
CA HIS A 396 22.21 -4.12 24.41
C HIS A 396 20.71 -3.84 24.56
N ASP A 397 20.01 -4.72 25.28
CA ASP A 397 18.71 -4.40 25.85
C ASP A 397 18.62 -4.99 27.27
N ARG A 398 18.90 -4.14 28.26
CA ARG A 398 18.86 -4.48 29.70
C ARG A 398 17.46 -4.81 30.20
N ASP A 399 16.43 -4.36 29.49
CA ASP A 399 15.02 -4.57 29.81
C ASP A 399 14.35 -5.57 28.85
N SER A 400 15.15 -6.32 28.10
CA SER A 400 14.65 -7.26 27.10
C SER A 400 13.76 -8.35 27.69
N HIS A 401 12.90 -8.90 26.83
CA HIS A 401 12.08 -10.06 27.14
C HIS A 401 12.89 -11.21 27.74
N PHE A 402 14.13 -11.40 27.29
CA PHE A 402 15.06 -12.38 27.86
C PHE A 402 15.31 -12.17 29.36
N TRP A 403 15.62 -10.95 29.81
CA TRP A 403 15.86 -10.67 31.23
C TRP A 403 14.59 -10.80 32.06
N ASP A 404 13.44 -10.44 31.51
CA ASP A 404 12.15 -10.68 32.17
C ASP A 404 11.86 -12.19 32.36
N MET A 405 12.27 -13.05 31.40
CA MET A 405 12.15 -14.51 31.53
C MET A 405 13.22 -15.13 32.44
N ALA A 406 14.44 -14.57 32.49
CA ALA A 406 15.47 -14.97 33.45
C ALA A 406 15.02 -14.69 34.89
N ARG A 407 14.45 -13.51 35.14
CA ARG A 407 13.85 -13.12 36.43
C ARG A 407 12.67 -14.01 36.81
N LEU A 408 11.74 -14.26 35.87
CA LEU A 408 10.59 -15.15 36.06
C LEU A 408 10.99 -16.59 36.43
N THR A 409 12.20 -17.03 36.11
CA THR A 409 12.72 -18.38 36.42
C THR A 409 13.74 -18.41 37.57
N GLY A 410 14.05 -17.26 38.18
CA GLY A 410 15.09 -17.14 39.22
C GLY A 410 16.48 -17.53 38.71
N ALA A 411 16.79 -17.19 37.45
CA ALA A 411 17.97 -17.64 36.71
C ALA A 411 18.89 -16.48 36.29
N GLU A 412 18.82 -15.32 36.96
CA GLU A 412 19.53 -14.08 36.63
C GLU A 412 21.07 -14.17 36.74
N ALA A 413 21.63 -15.30 37.21
CA ALA A 413 23.06 -15.57 37.21
C ALA A 413 23.37 -16.98 36.68
N GLY A 414 24.25 -17.07 35.68
CA GLY A 414 24.74 -18.34 35.13
C GLY A 414 25.78 -18.99 36.04
N ARG A 415 25.63 -20.30 36.30
CA ARG A 415 26.62 -21.14 37.00
C ARG A 415 27.47 -22.01 36.06
N PHE A 416 27.42 -21.70 34.77
CA PHE A 416 28.14 -22.37 33.69
C PHE A 416 29.19 -21.40 33.12
N PRO A 417 30.30 -21.90 32.55
CA PRO A 417 31.26 -21.04 31.86
C PRO A 417 30.63 -20.45 30.59
N ALA A 418 30.89 -19.17 30.34
CA ALA A 418 30.54 -18.50 29.08
C ALA A 418 31.29 -19.09 27.88
N VAL A 419 30.73 -18.90 26.69
CA VAL A 419 31.38 -19.20 25.41
C VAL A 419 32.76 -18.51 25.28
N GLU A 420 33.73 -19.24 24.73
CA GLU A 420 35.06 -18.70 24.42
C GLU A 420 34.94 -17.49 23.46
N ALA A 421 35.50 -16.33 23.83
CA ALA A 421 35.39 -15.08 23.05
C ALA A 421 35.81 -15.20 21.57
N ALA A 422 36.63 -16.18 21.20
CA ALA A 422 37.00 -16.47 19.80
C ALA A 422 35.85 -17.02 18.92
N HIS A 423 34.73 -17.44 19.52
CA HIS A 423 33.52 -17.91 18.82
C HIS A 423 32.41 -16.87 18.78
N VAL A 424 32.56 -15.77 19.54
CA VAL A 424 31.62 -14.64 19.53
C VAL A 424 31.82 -13.85 18.23
N PRO A 425 30.78 -13.68 17.38
CA PRO A 425 30.91 -12.90 16.15
C PRO A 425 31.16 -11.41 16.46
N ALA A 426 31.95 -10.75 15.63
CA ALA A 426 32.13 -9.30 15.72
C ALA A 426 30.78 -8.57 15.49
N PRO A 427 30.51 -7.47 16.21
CA PRO A 427 29.31 -6.66 15.99
C PRO A 427 29.38 -5.94 14.64
N ASP A 428 28.21 -5.75 14.02
CA ASP A 428 28.05 -5.09 12.73
C ASP A 428 27.21 -3.80 12.86
N ASP A 429 27.83 -2.70 12.44
CA ASP A 429 27.31 -1.34 12.46
C ASP A 429 27.08 -0.76 11.04
N SER A 430 27.16 -1.60 9.99
CA SER A 430 27.11 -1.17 8.58
C SER A 430 25.79 -0.52 8.13
N HIS A 431 24.71 -0.71 8.90
CA HIS A 431 23.38 -0.20 8.60
C HIS A 431 22.98 0.94 9.55
N LEU A 432 22.77 2.16 9.03
CA LEU A 432 22.58 3.36 9.85
C LEU A 432 21.50 3.22 10.95
N ALA A 433 20.36 2.59 10.65
CA ALA A 433 19.21 2.51 11.57
C ALA A 433 19.16 1.28 12.49
N MET A 434 20.04 0.29 12.33
CA MET A 434 19.94 -1.00 13.02
C MET A 434 21.32 -1.56 13.36
N ARG A 435 21.53 -2.00 14.60
CA ARG A 435 22.78 -2.60 15.08
C ARG A 435 22.65 -4.11 15.25
N VAL A 436 23.75 -4.82 15.01
CA VAL A 436 23.85 -6.28 15.08
C VAL A 436 24.90 -6.67 16.10
N ASN A 437 24.47 -7.16 17.26
CA ASN A 437 25.34 -7.53 18.39
C ASN A 437 25.12 -9.01 18.70
N LEU A 438 25.87 -9.90 18.04
CA LEU A 438 25.61 -11.34 18.09
C LEU A 438 26.17 -12.05 19.35
N ASP A 439 26.90 -11.34 20.19
CA ASP A 439 27.21 -11.74 21.57
C ASP A 439 25.96 -11.89 22.44
N ALA A 440 24.90 -11.11 22.19
CA ALA A 440 23.58 -11.33 22.80
C ALA A 440 22.72 -12.40 22.07
N CYS A 441 23.25 -13.16 21.11
CA CYS A 441 22.42 -14.02 20.25
C CYS A 441 22.20 -15.45 20.79
N ILE A 442 21.05 -15.67 21.44
CA ILE A 442 20.57 -17.01 21.90
C ILE A 442 20.13 -17.98 20.76
N GLN A 443 20.61 -17.78 19.52
CA GLN A 443 20.36 -18.62 18.33
C GLN A 443 18.87 -18.97 18.06
N CYS A 444 17.91 -18.19 18.58
CA CYS A 444 16.52 -18.60 18.68
C CYS A 444 15.75 -18.70 17.34
N GLY A 445 16.34 -18.16 16.27
CA GLY A 445 15.79 -18.15 14.90
C GLY A 445 14.62 -17.19 14.68
N LEU A 446 14.26 -16.36 15.66
CA LEU A 446 13.06 -15.53 15.58
C LEU A 446 13.19 -14.40 14.54
N CYS A 447 14.39 -13.83 14.40
CA CYS A 447 14.77 -12.94 13.30
C CYS A 447 14.76 -13.63 11.91
N VAL A 448 15.10 -14.93 11.85
CA VAL A 448 15.03 -15.74 10.62
C VAL A 448 13.56 -15.93 10.21
N ARG A 449 12.67 -16.26 11.15
CA ARG A 449 11.21 -16.36 10.89
C ARG A 449 10.60 -15.01 10.49
N ALA A 450 10.96 -13.92 11.18
CA ALA A 450 10.60 -12.55 10.78
C ALA A 450 10.95 -12.26 9.31
N CYS A 451 12.18 -12.59 8.88
CA CYS A 451 12.62 -12.35 7.50
C CYS A 451 12.02 -13.33 6.47
N ARG A 452 11.89 -14.63 6.80
CA ARG A 452 11.52 -15.70 5.85
C ARG A 452 10.03 -16.02 5.78
N GLU A 453 9.28 -15.73 6.83
CA GLU A 453 7.90 -16.22 7.00
C GLU A 453 6.91 -15.06 7.15
N VAL A 454 7.24 -14.06 7.97
CA VAL A 454 6.42 -12.85 8.14
C VAL A 454 6.62 -11.89 6.96
N GLN A 455 7.86 -11.48 6.68
CA GLN A 455 8.17 -10.53 5.61
C GLN A 455 8.45 -11.20 4.25
N VAL A 456 8.87 -12.47 4.25
CA VAL A 456 9.23 -13.27 3.05
C VAL A 456 10.25 -12.55 2.14
N ASN A 457 11.31 -12.01 2.73
CA ASN A 457 12.43 -11.37 2.01
C ASN A 457 13.66 -12.30 1.86
N ASP A 458 13.78 -13.33 2.70
CA ASP A 458 14.76 -14.43 2.62
C ASP A 458 16.26 -14.04 2.79
N VAL A 459 16.55 -12.86 3.35
CA VAL A 459 17.91 -12.34 3.55
C VAL A 459 18.62 -12.94 4.78
N ILE A 460 17.90 -13.20 5.87
CA ILE A 460 18.51 -13.66 7.14
C ILE A 460 18.57 -15.19 7.20
N GLY A 461 19.78 -15.72 7.39
CA GLY A 461 20.07 -17.14 7.52
C GLY A 461 20.69 -17.54 8.86
N MET A 462 21.17 -18.79 8.91
CA MET A 462 21.96 -19.36 9.99
C MET A 462 23.11 -20.15 9.36
N ALA A 463 24.36 -19.81 9.69
CA ALA A 463 25.56 -20.53 9.27
C ALA A 463 26.15 -21.33 10.44
N GLY A 464 27.10 -22.24 10.15
CA GLY A 464 27.76 -23.06 11.18
C GLY A 464 26.93 -24.26 11.67
N ARG A 465 27.33 -24.83 12.81
CA ARG A 465 26.63 -25.95 13.47
C ARG A 465 27.01 -26.04 14.95
N GLY A 466 26.04 -26.33 15.83
CA GLY A 466 26.31 -26.47 17.26
C GLY A 466 26.75 -25.13 17.85
N ARG A 467 27.84 -25.11 18.63
CA ARG A 467 28.37 -23.87 19.24
C ARG A 467 28.78 -22.83 18.19
N ASP A 468 29.23 -23.28 17.01
CA ASP A 468 29.71 -22.40 15.93
C ASP A 468 28.56 -21.81 15.09
N ALA A 469 27.30 -21.96 15.52
CA ALA A 469 26.14 -21.47 14.79
C ALA A 469 25.92 -19.96 14.99
N ARG A 470 25.79 -19.19 13.90
CA ARG A 470 25.50 -17.75 13.94
C ARG A 470 24.45 -17.33 12.92
N ILE A 471 23.75 -16.24 13.25
CA ILE A 471 22.93 -15.50 12.28
C ILE A 471 23.86 -14.88 11.22
N VAL A 472 23.41 -14.90 9.96
CA VAL A 472 24.12 -14.33 8.80
C VAL A 472 23.14 -13.62 7.87
N PHE A 473 23.62 -12.68 7.07
CA PHE A 473 22.86 -12.02 6.00
C PHE A 473 23.42 -12.46 4.64
N ASP A 474 22.55 -12.80 3.69
CA ASP A 474 22.88 -13.32 2.36
C ASP A 474 24.04 -14.35 2.36
N MET A 475 25.27 -13.95 2.04
CA MET A 475 26.46 -14.82 1.95
C MET A 475 27.47 -14.60 3.09
N ASP A 476 26.99 -14.24 4.29
CA ASP A 476 27.79 -13.74 5.44
C ASP A 476 28.32 -12.32 5.19
N ASP A 477 27.54 -11.53 4.43
CA ASP A 477 27.77 -10.12 4.15
C ASP A 477 27.31 -9.23 5.34
N PRO A 478 27.90 -8.03 5.55
CA PRO A 478 27.38 -7.05 6.52
C PRO A 478 25.93 -6.66 6.21
N MET A 479 25.10 -6.43 7.22
CA MET A 479 23.66 -6.21 7.04
C MET A 479 23.35 -5.00 6.15
N GLY A 480 24.12 -3.92 6.24
CA GLY A 480 24.00 -2.72 5.41
C GLY A 480 24.59 -2.85 4.00
N GLU A 481 25.25 -3.96 3.68
CA GLU A 481 25.76 -4.30 2.33
C GLU A 481 24.99 -5.46 1.68
N SER A 482 24.24 -6.23 2.48
CA SER A 482 23.30 -7.27 2.05
C SER A 482 22.06 -6.74 1.31
N THR A 483 21.23 -7.63 0.77
CA THR A 483 19.93 -7.30 0.16
C THR A 483 18.82 -6.96 1.16
N CYS A 484 19.17 -6.59 2.39
CA CYS A 484 18.23 -6.24 3.45
C CYS A 484 17.44 -4.95 3.14
N VAL A 485 16.14 -5.12 2.84
CA VAL A 485 15.18 -4.02 2.57
C VAL A 485 14.74 -3.22 3.81
N ALA A 486 15.58 -3.16 4.86
CA ALA A 486 15.47 -2.31 6.05
C ALA A 486 14.09 -2.25 6.75
N CYS A 487 13.28 -3.32 6.69
CA CYS A 487 11.92 -3.35 7.26
C CYS A 487 11.85 -3.30 8.80
N GLY A 488 12.94 -3.63 9.49
CA GLY A 488 13.03 -3.66 10.96
C GLY A 488 12.20 -4.75 11.64
N GLU A 489 11.64 -5.71 10.91
CA GLU A 489 10.90 -6.82 11.51
C GLU A 489 11.79 -7.70 12.42
N CYS A 490 13.06 -7.85 12.05
CA CYS A 490 14.04 -8.63 12.82
C CYS A 490 14.44 -7.96 14.15
N VAL A 491 14.47 -6.62 14.23
CA VAL A 491 14.71 -5.90 15.50
C VAL A 491 13.46 -5.94 16.39
N GLN A 492 12.27 -5.76 15.81
CA GLN A 492 10.96 -5.89 16.48
C GLN A 492 10.66 -7.31 17.03
N ALA A 493 11.45 -8.29 16.61
CA ALA A 493 11.33 -9.70 16.94
C ALA A 493 12.55 -10.25 17.72
N CYS A 494 13.49 -9.41 18.13
CA CYS A 494 14.67 -9.85 18.86
C CYS A 494 14.40 -9.90 20.39
N PRO A 495 14.48 -11.07 21.05
CA PRO A 495 14.14 -11.19 22.47
C PRO A 495 15.25 -10.75 23.44
N THR A 496 16.47 -10.46 22.95
CA THR A 496 17.68 -10.20 23.78
C THR A 496 18.38 -8.86 23.48
N GLY A 497 17.92 -8.10 22.48
CA GLY A 497 18.65 -6.92 22.00
C GLY A 497 19.85 -7.23 21.07
N ALA A 498 20.02 -8.48 20.62
CA ALA A 498 21.05 -8.84 19.63
C ALA A 498 20.85 -8.18 18.24
N LEU A 499 19.63 -7.72 17.95
CA LEU A 499 19.29 -6.87 16.82
C LEU A 499 18.44 -5.71 17.37
N MET A 500 18.94 -4.48 17.32
CA MET A 500 18.29 -3.30 17.92
C MET A 500 18.21 -2.11 16.95
N PRO A 501 17.22 -1.20 17.09
CA PRO A 501 17.26 0.11 16.45
C PRO A 501 18.47 0.92 16.98
N THR A 502 19.20 1.61 16.10
CA THR A 502 20.36 2.42 16.52
C THR A 502 20.01 3.50 17.56
N ALA A 503 18.80 4.04 17.54
CA ALA A 503 18.34 5.07 18.49
C ALA A 503 17.99 4.54 19.91
N ALA A 504 17.98 3.22 20.10
CA ALA A 504 17.68 2.55 21.37
C ALA A 504 18.95 2.04 22.10
N VAL A 505 20.15 2.30 21.54
CA VAL A 505 21.46 1.91 22.11
C VAL A 505 22.43 3.09 22.13
N GLU A 506 23.28 3.15 23.15
CA GLU A 506 24.38 4.11 23.28
C GLU A 506 25.50 3.82 22.25
N PRO A 507 26.04 4.80 21.51
CA PRO A 507 27.04 4.54 20.46
C PRO A 507 28.35 3.91 20.96
N GLU A 508 28.83 4.32 22.13
CA GLU A 508 30.13 3.94 22.69
C GLU A 508 30.10 2.61 23.45
N THR A 509 29.06 2.41 24.27
CA THR A 509 28.93 1.19 25.11
C THR A 509 28.16 0.08 24.40
N ARG A 510 27.39 0.41 23.36
CA ARG A 510 26.29 -0.38 22.78
C ARG A 510 25.22 -0.83 23.78
N ALA A 511 25.24 -0.39 25.02
CA ALA A 511 24.21 -0.73 26.01
C ALA A 511 22.90 0.00 25.67
N GLY A 512 21.75 -0.57 26.05
CA GLY A 512 20.45 -0.03 25.67
C GLY A 512 19.29 -0.55 26.49
N SER A 513 18.08 -0.19 26.06
CA SER A 513 16.81 -0.64 26.64
C SER A 513 15.67 -0.45 25.63
N SER A 514 14.89 -1.50 25.39
CA SER A 514 13.62 -1.42 24.64
C SER A 514 12.50 -0.73 25.42
N LYS A 515 12.72 -0.42 26.71
CA LYS A 515 11.79 0.31 27.59
C LYS A 515 12.24 1.76 27.86
N ALA A 516 13.32 2.24 27.23
CA ALA A 516 13.81 3.63 27.40
C ALA A 516 13.02 4.65 26.55
N PHE A 517 11.74 4.81 26.88
CA PHE A 517 10.86 5.85 26.37
C PHE A 517 9.94 6.38 27.49
N ASP A 518 9.60 7.67 27.44
CA ASP A 518 8.79 8.35 28.46
C ASP A 518 7.29 8.04 28.28
N ARG A 519 6.87 7.86 27.03
CA ARG A 519 5.48 7.64 26.63
C ARG A 519 5.35 6.97 25.26
N GLU A 520 4.19 6.39 25.01
CA GLU A 520 3.88 5.63 23.81
C GLU A 520 2.56 6.12 23.17
N VAL A 521 2.49 6.22 21.85
CA VAL A 521 1.28 6.67 21.12
C VAL A 521 1.01 5.83 19.87
N THR A 522 -0.12 5.10 19.86
CA THR A 522 -0.62 4.34 18.71
C THR A 522 -1.32 5.24 17.69
N SER A 523 -0.87 5.17 16.44
CA SER A 523 -1.33 5.99 15.32
C SER A 523 -1.16 5.25 13.97
N VAL A 524 -1.26 5.97 12.85
CA VAL A 524 -1.24 5.40 11.48
C VAL A 524 -0.03 5.91 10.69
N CYS A 525 0.45 5.11 9.74
CA CYS A 525 1.55 5.46 8.83
C CYS A 525 1.14 6.50 7.75
N PRO A 526 1.85 7.65 7.61
CA PRO A 526 1.48 8.73 6.68
C PRO A 526 2.01 8.57 5.25
N PHE A 527 2.57 7.42 4.87
CA PHE A 527 3.23 7.24 3.57
C PHE A 527 2.27 6.66 2.51
N CYS A 528 2.24 5.33 2.38
CA CYS A 528 1.47 4.63 1.35
C CYS A 528 0.06 4.28 1.82
N GLY A 529 -0.88 4.18 0.86
CA GLY A 529 -2.29 3.82 1.07
C GLY A 529 -2.58 2.47 1.72
N VAL A 530 -1.59 1.73 2.23
CA VAL A 530 -1.79 0.52 3.04
C VAL A 530 -2.43 0.86 4.40
N GLY A 531 -2.07 1.99 5.01
CA GLY A 531 -2.62 2.35 6.34
C GLY A 531 -2.12 1.45 7.47
N CYS A 532 -0.82 1.15 7.51
CA CYS A 532 -0.22 0.39 8.61
C CYS A 532 -0.43 1.12 9.95
N GLN A 533 -0.98 0.44 10.95
CA GLN A 533 -0.99 0.94 12.33
C GLN A 533 0.38 0.73 12.97
N LEU A 534 0.79 1.73 13.73
CA LEU A 534 2.12 1.83 14.33
C LEU A 534 2.03 2.44 15.74
N SER A 535 3.13 2.33 16.46
CA SER A 535 3.31 2.93 17.77
C SER A 535 4.60 3.76 17.80
N PHE A 536 4.46 5.03 18.15
CA PHE A 536 5.58 5.94 18.37
C PHE A 536 6.08 5.79 19.81
N LYS A 537 7.33 5.34 19.98
CA LYS A 537 8.03 5.40 21.28
C LYS A 537 8.70 6.77 21.40
N ILE A 538 8.40 7.50 22.47
CA ILE A 538 8.75 8.92 22.57
C ILE A 538 9.63 9.15 23.79
N ARG A 539 10.77 9.83 23.59
CA ARG A 539 11.74 10.22 24.62
C ARG A 539 12.16 11.67 24.38
N ASP A 540 12.25 12.49 25.44
CA ASP A 540 12.61 13.92 25.34
C ASP A 540 11.67 14.73 24.41
N ASP A 541 10.38 14.36 24.37
CA ASP A 541 9.34 14.80 23.41
C ASP A 541 9.68 14.58 21.92
N ARG A 542 10.59 13.65 21.62
CA ARG A 542 10.97 13.25 20.26
C ARG A 542 10.61 11.80 19.99
N ILE A 543 10.29 11.47 18.73
CA ILE A 543 10.11 10.07 18.33
C ILE A 543 11.47 9.40 18.32
N ALA A 544 11.68 8.46 19.24
CA ALA A 544 12.96 7.74 19.39
C ALA A 544 13.05 6.55 18.43
N TRP A 545 11.98 5.74 18.34
CA TRP A 545 11.81 4.71 17.31
C TRP A 545 10.33 4.35 17.13
N VAL A 546 10.02 3.48 16.16
CA VAL A 546 8.65 3.11 15.79
C VAL A 546 8.46 1.59 15.70
N GLU A 547 7.41 1.12 16.36
CA GLU A 547 6.95 -0.27 16.34
C GLU A 547 5.66 -0.42 15.52
N GLY A 548 5.41 -1.61 14.99
CA GLY A 548 4.20 -1.93 14.24
C GLY A 548 3.17 -2.57 15.16
N VAL A 549 1.94 -2.06 15.09
CA VAL A 549 0.81 -2.55 15.89
C VAL A 549 0.03 -3.59 15.10
N GLU A 550 -0.67 -4.49 15.79
CA GLU A 550 -1.50 -5.57 15.22
C GLU A 550 -2.79 -5.00 14.59
N GLY A 551 -2.62 -4.19 13.54
CA GLY A 551 -3.70 -3.53 12.81
C GLY A 551 -4.19 -4.33 11.60
N PRO A 552 -5.47 -4.14 11.18
CA PRO A 552 -6.16 -4.98 10.19
C PRO A 552 -5.69 -4.81 8.73
N ALA A 553 -4.62 -4.03 8.52
CA ALA A 553 -3.96 -3.86 7.22
C ALA A 553 -2.48 -4.29 7.24
N ASN A 554 -1.93 -4.65 8.41
CA ASN A 554 -0.49 -4.84 8.54
C ASN A 554 -0.02 -5.92 9.53
N GLU A 555 -0.80 -6.37 10.52
CA GLU A 555 -0.42 -7.49 11.41
C GLU A 555 1.03 -7.33 11.96
N ASN A 556 1.23 -6.26 12.73
CA ASN A 556 2.50 -5.77 13.27
C ASN A 556 3.58 -5.38 12.25
N ARG A 557 3.39 -5.58 10.93
CA ARG A 557 4.44 -5.35 9.91
C ARG A 557 4.58 -3.88 9.58
N LEU A 558 5.82 -3.47 9.27
CA LEU A 558 6.17 -2.16 8.71
C LEU A 558 7.21 -2.31 7.60
N CYS A 559 7.42 -1.25 6.83
CA CYS A 559 8.49 -1.10 5.85
C CYS A 559 9.47 -0.01 6.31
N VAL A 560 10.64 0.12 5.66
CA VAL A 560 11.68 1.10 6.05
C VAL A 560 11.14 2.52 6.30
N LYS A 561 10.26 3.02 5.42
CA LYS A 561 9.58 4.33 5.56
C LYS A 561 8.81 4.43 6.88
N GLY A 562 7.93 3.45 7.14
CA GLY A 562 7.11 3.40 8.35
C GLY A 562 7.84 2.95 9.62
N ARG A 563 9.11 2.54 9.52
CA ARG A 563 9.94 2.05 10.64
C ARG A 563 10.97 3.09 11.11
N PHE A 564 11.59 3.79 10.16
CA PHE A 564 12.74 4.66 10.40
C PHE A 564 12.63 6.05 9.76
N GLY A 565 11.54 6.35 9.04
CA GLY A 565 11.38 7.58 8.24
C GLY A 565 10.64 8.73 8.94
N PHE A 566 10.84 8.95 10.24
CA PHE A 566 10.07 9.93 11.02
C PHE A 566 10.86 11.12 11.58
N ASP A 567 12.19 11.08 11.52
CA ASP A 567 13.09 12.13 12.00
C ASP A 567 12.95 13.46 11.22
N TYR A 568 12.34 13.45 10.04
CA TYR A 568 12.04 14.66 9.25
C TYR A 568 11.22 15.71 10.01
N ILE A 569 10.42 15.33 11.02
CA ILE A 569 9.66 16.31 11.84
C ILE A 569 10.57 17.20 12.70
N HIS A 570 11.82 16.80 12.91
CA HIS A 570 12.85 17.56 13.61
C HIS A 570 13.92 18.12 12.65
N HIS A 571 13.71 18.03 11.33
CA HIS A 571 14.68 18.50 10.33
C HIS A 571 14.77 20.05 10.32
N PRO A 572 15.97 20.65 10.25
CA PRO A 572 16.14 22.11 10.35
C PRO A 572 15.34 22.95 9.35
N HIS A 573 14.98 22.39 8.19
CA HIS A 573 14.16 23.08 7.17
C HIS A 573 12.63 23.08 7.47
N ARG A 574 12.15 22.53 8.60
CA ARG A 574 10.72 22.57 8.97
C ARG A 574 10.27 24.03 9.08
N LEU A 575 9.11 24.34 8.49
CA LEU A 575 8.47 25.65 8.67
C LEU A 575 7.91 25.75 10.10
N THR A 576 8.37 26.76 10.85
CA THR A 576 8.00 26.97 12.27
C THR A 576 7.18 28.24 12.50
N LYS A 577 7.15 29.17 11.56
CA LYS A 577 6.36 30.42 11.60
C LYS A 577 5.78 30.76 10.23
N PRO A 578 4.68 31.54 10.16
CA PRO A 578 4.19 32.10 8.91
C PRO A 578 5.24 32.97 8.22
N LEU A 579 5.31 32.86 6.90
CA LEU A 579 6.19 33.66 6.05
C LEU A 579 5.37 34.46 5.04
N ILE A 580 5.80 35.68 4.74
CA ILE A 580 5.26 36.51 3.67
C ILE A 580 6.40 36.86 2.71
N ARG A 581 6.14 36.79 1.39
CA ARG A 581 7.12 37.22 0.37
C ARG A 581 7.42 38.70 0.53
N ARG A 582 8.70 39.07 0.44
CA ARG A 582 9.11 40.47 0.51
C ARG A 582 8.73 41.20 -0.79
N ALA A 583 8.35 42.47 -0.68
CA ALA A 583 8.03 43.30 -1.85
C ALA A 583 9.27 43.58 -2.75
N ASP A 584 10.48 43.37 -2.23
CA ASP A 584 11.77 43.49 -2.91
C ASP A 584 12.42 42.12 -3.20
N ALA A 585 11.67 41.02 -3.10
CA ALA A 585 12.16 39.68 -3.40
C ALA A 585 12.49 39.50 -4.90
N PRO A 586 13.41 38.57 -5.24
CA PRO A 586 13.55 38.06 -6.60
C PRO A 586 12.25 37.49 -7.18
N ALA A 587 12.23 37.34 -8.50
CA ALA A 587 11.11 36.77 -9.24
C ALA A 587 10.79 35.34 -8.78
N LYS A 588 9.53 34.91 -8.90
CA LYS A 588 9.08 33.58 -8.46
C LYS A 588 9.77 32.47 -9.28
N GLY A 589 10.68 31.70 -8.68
CA GLY A 589 11.43 30.61 -9.31
C GLY A 589 11.80 29.48 -8.35
N LEU A 590 12.76 28.63 -8.74
CA LEU A 590 13.38 27.61 -7.88
C LEU A 590 14.75 28.05 -7.37
N ASP A 591 14.82 29.30 -6.90
CA ASP A 591 16.02 30.04 -6.50
C ASP A 591 16.08 30.33 -4.99
N VAL A 592 15.11 29.83 -4.20
CA VAL A 592 15.09 29.95 -2.74
C VAL A 592 15.88 28.82 -2.08
N ASP A 593 16.92 29.17 -1.33
CA ASP A 593 17.63 28.25 -0.43
C ASP A 593 16.74 27.93 0.80
N PRO A 594 16.34 26.67 1.04
CA PRO A 594 15.55 26.29 2.22
C PRO A 594 16.31 26.43 3.55
N ALA A 595 17.63 26.57 3.53
CA ALA A 595 18.43 26.93 4.71
C ALA A 595 18.51 28.46 4.95
N ASN A 596 18.14 29.28 3.95
CA ASN A 596 18.16 30.75 4.03
C ASN A 596 16.98 31.41 3.26
N PRO A 597 15.72 31.17 3.69
CA PRO A 597 14.53 31.71 3.02
C PRO A 597 14.42 33.24 3.10
N TRP A 598 15.18 33.88 3.99
CA TRP A 598 15.17 35.34 4.25
C TRP A 598 15.58 36.20 3.05
N THR A 599 16.20 35.57 2.05
CA THR A 599 16.47 36.11 0.72
C THR A 599 15.19 36.54 -0.02
N HIS A 600 14.09 35.80 0.14
CA HIS A 600 12.83 35.99 -0.57
C HIS A 600 11.64 36.29 0.35
N PHE A 601 11.69 35.78 1.58
CA PHE A 601 10.61 35.85 2.56
C PHE A 601 11.03 36.63 3.81
N ARG A 602 10.05 37.01 4.62
CA ARG A 602 10.21 37.44 6.00
C ARG A 602 9.27 36.66 6.91
N GLU A 603 9.61 36.56 8.19
CA GLU A 603 8.63 36.14 9.19
C GLU A 603 7.44 37.12 9.24
N ALA A 604 6.28 36.59 9.61
CA ALA A 604 5.05 37.33 9.84
C ALA A 604 4.32 36.74 11.06
N THR A 605 3.50 37.55 11.72
CA THR A 605 2.61 37.01 12.76
C THR A 605 1.49 36.19 12.13
N TRP A 606 0.90 35.26 12.89
CA TRP A 606 -0.24 34.47 12.40
C TRP A 606 -1.42 35.32 11.93
N ASP A 607 -1.75 36.39 12.64
CA ASP A 607 -2.88 37.24 12.24
C ASP A 607 -2.56 38.08 11.01
N GLU A 608 -1.32 38.56 10.88
CA GLU A 608 -0.83 39.26 9.68
C GLU A 608 -0.80 38.35 8.45
N ALA A 609 -0.29 37.13 8.57
CA ALA A 609 -0.19 36.18 7.46
C ALA A 609 -1.57 35.66 7.01
N LEU A 610 -2.48 35.38 7.95
CA LEU A 610 -3.85 35.00 7.62
C LEU A 610 -4.63 36.17 7.02
N GLU A 611 -4.37 37.41 7.43
CA GLU A 611 -4.96 38.61 6.81
C GLU A 611 -4.42 38.83 5.39
N ALA A 612 -3.10 38.73 5.18
CA ALA A 612 -2.47 38.81 3.86
C ALA A 612 -2.98 37.71 2.92
N ALA A 613 -3.17 36.49 3.43
CA ALA A 613 -3.76 35.37 2.69
C ALA A 613 -5.21 35.67 2.27
N ALA A 614 -6.07 36.03 3.22
CA ALA A 614 -7.49 36.33 2.96
C ALA A 614 -7.66 37.54 2.02
N ALA A 615 -7.00 38.66 2.32
CA ALA A 615 -7.07 39.88 1.52
C ALA A 615 -6.58 39.67 0.07
N GLY A 616 -5.66 38.72 -0.18
CA GLY A 616 -5.26 38.37 -1.53
C GLY A 616 -6.33 37.62 -2.31
N PHE A 617 -7.01 36.66 -1.69
CA PHE A 617 -8.17 36.00 -2.29
C PHE A 617 -9.33 36.98 -2.50
N GLU A 618 -9.59 37.89 -1.55
CA GLU A 618 -10.64 38.91 -1.70
C GLU A 618 -10.35 39.90 -2.83
N ARG A 619 -9.11 40.37 -3.01
CA ARG A 619 -8.74 41.22 -4.16
C ARG A 619 -9.06 40.55 -5.49
N VAL A 620 -8.67 39.28 -5.65
CA VAL A 620 -8.91 38.52 -6.88
C VAL A 620 -10.40 38.19 -7.05
N ARG A 621 -11.11 37.80 -5.99
CA ARG A 621 -12.55 37.56 -5.98
C ARG A 621 -13.35 38.80 -6.38
N ALA A 622 -12.97 39.98 -5.90
CA ALA A 622 -13.63 41.24 -6.21
C ALA A 622 -13.32 41.75 -7.64
N ALA A 623 -12.11 41.53 -8.15
CA ALA A 623 -11.70 41.99 -9.48
C ALA A 623 -12.10 41.04 -10.63
N HIS A 624 -12.16 39.72 -10.37
CA HIS A 624 -12.30 38.69 -11.40
C HIS A 624 -13.39 37.64 -11.11
N GLY A 625 -14.11 37.78 -9.99
CA GLY A 625 -15.10 36.80 -9.53
C GLY A 625 -14.48 35.58 -8.85
N GLY A 626 -15.30 34.81 -8.12
CA GLY A 626 -14.84 33.66 -7.34
C GLY A 626 -14.04 32.63 -8.14
N ARG A 627 -14.49 32.31 -9.37
CA ARG A 627 -13.87 31.29 -10.26
C ARG A 627 -12.41 31.53 -10.61
N ALA A 628 -11.89 32.74 -10.39
CA ALA A 628 -10.48 33.07 -10.52
C ALA A 628 -9.60 32.59 -9.33
N VAL A 629 -10.20 31.97 -8.30
CA VAL A 629 -9.51 31.39 -7.14
C VAL A 629 -9.66 29.86 -7.16
N GLY A 630 -8.57 29.12 -7.38
CA GLY A 630 -8.58 27.65 -7.34
C GLY A 630 -8.03 27.08 -6.03
N GLY A 631 -8.21 25.77 -5.83
CA GLY A 631 -7.68 25.07 -4.65
C GLY A 631 -7.17 23.66 -4.94
N PHE A 632 -5.97 23.34 -4.46
CA PHE A 632 -5.45 21.97 -4.40
C PHE A 632 -5.41 21.49 -2.95
N GLY A 633 -6.19 20.45 -2.63
CA GLY A 633 -6.18 19.80 -1.32
C GLY A 633 -5.22 18.59 -1.29
N SER A 634 -4.89 18.11 -0.09
CA SER A 634 -3.89 17.04 0.11
C SER A 634 -4.50 15.71 0.53
N ALA A 635 -4.03 14.63 -0.09
CA ALA A 635 -4.29 13.25 0.33
C ALA A 635 -3.29 12.69 1.37
N LYS A 636 -2.51 13.58 2.01
CA LYS A 636 -1.62 13.34 3.16
C LYS A 636 -2.23 13.87 4.46
N CYS A 637 -3.18 14.81 4.32
CA CYS A 637 -4.02 15.37 5.36
C CYS A 637 -5.13 14.38 5.78
N SER A 638 -5.82 14.71 6.87
CA SER A 638 -6.94 13.92 7.39
C SER A 638 -8.22 14.08 6.56
N ASN A 639 -9.22 13.23 6.79
CA ASN A 639 -10.53 13.31 6.16
C ASN A 639 -11.26 14.61 6.52
N GLU A 640 -11.11 15.06 7.76
CA GLU A 640 -11.70 16.30 8.27
C GLU A 640 -11.06 17.53 7.59
N GLU A 641 -9.73 17.51 7.42
CA GLU A 641 -8.97 18.55 6.72
C GLU A 641 -9.35 18.61 5.23
N ALA A 642 -9.51 17.44 4.58
CA ALA A 642 -9.97 17.33 3.21
C ALA A 642 -11.41 17.88 3.03
N TYR A 643 -12.33 17.50 3.93
CA TYR A 643 -13.71 17.96 3.94
C TYR A 643 -13.81 19.49 4.13
N LEU A 644 -13.04 20.05 5.08
CA LEU A 644 -12.99 21.50 5.28
C LEU A 644 -12.41 22.22 4.07
N PHE A 645 -11.36 21.69 3.43
CA PHE A 645 -10.77 22.35 2.26
C PHE A 645 -11.74 22.41 1.06
N GLN A 646 -12.42 21.31 0.72
CA GLN A 646 -13.41 21.35 -0.36
C GLN A 646 -14.61 22.26 -0.03
N LYS A 647 -15.03 22.27 1.24
CA LYS A 647 -16.10 23.16 1.72
C LYS A 647 -15.69 24.62 1.61
N LEU A 648 -14.42 24.96 1.88
CA LEU A 648 -13.92 26.33 1.78
C LEU A 648 -13.97 26.84 0.34
N ILE A 649 -13.52 26.04 -0.63
CA ILE A 649 -13.56 26.45 -2.04
C ILE A 649 -15.00 26.63 -2.53
N ARG A 650 -15.87 25.65 -2.23
CA ARG A 650 -17.28 25.69 -2.65
C ARG A 650 -18.07 26.82 -1.99
N GLN A 651 -17.91 27.01 -0.68
CA GLN A 651 -18.66 28.00 0.10
C GLN A 651 -18.08 29.43 -0.02
N GLY A 652 -16.74 29.58 -0.02
CA GLY A 652 -16.07 30.88 -0.04
C GLY A 652 -15.97 31.52 -1.43
N PHE A 653 -15.91 30.70 -2.49
CA PHE A 653 -15.74 31.17 -3.87
C PHE A 653 -16.86 30.76 -4.84
N GLY A 654 -17.81 29.92 -4.39
CA GLY A 654 -19.06 29.65 -5.11
C GLY A 654 -18.93 28.74 -6.34
N HIS A 655 -17.97 27.81 -6.34
CA HIS A 655 -17.71 26.93 -7.48
C HIS A 655 -16.97 25.63 -7.11
N ASN A 656 -16.84 24.74 -8.09
CA ASN A 656 -16.26 23.41 -7.91
C ASN A 656 -14.77 23.25 -8.32
N ASN A 657 -14.00 24.33 -8.59
CA ASN A 657 -12.55 24.27 -8.92
C ASN A 657 -11.67 23.82 -7.73
N VAL A 658 -11.82 22.56 -7.32
CA VAL A 658 -11.05 21.89 -6.27
C VAL A 658 -10.80 20.43 -6.65
N ASP A 659 -9.53 19.99 -6.58
CA ASP A 659 -9.08 18.64 -6.94
C ASP A 659 -7.83 18.28 -6.10
N HIS A 660 -7.36 17.04 -6.17
CA HIS A 660 -6.11 16.61 -5.52
C HIS A 660 -5.35 15.57 -6.33
N CYS A 661 -4.28 14.99 -5.73
CA CYS A 661 -3.41 14.03 -6.40
C CYS A 661 -4.12 12.76 -6.94
N THR A 662 -5.39 12.48 -6.61
CA THR A 662 -6.11 11.38 -7.27
C THR A 662 -6.21 11.61 -8.78
N ARG A 663 -6.26 12.88 -9.24
CA ARG A 663 -6.20 13.27 -10.66
C ARG A 663 -4.98 12.70 -11.36
N LEU A 664 -3.83 12.86 -10.71
CA LEU A 664 -2.52 12.40 -11.17
C LEU A 664 -2.28 10.92 -10.84
N CYS A 665 -3.20 10.24 -10.13
CA CYS A 665 -2.95 8.91 -9.56
C CYS A 665 -3.93 7.81 -10.03
N HIS A 666 -5.23 7.92 -9.73
CA HIS A 666 -6.21 6.86 -9.97
C HIS A 666 -7.52 7.35 -10.61
N ALA A 667 -7.59 8.59 -11.11
CA ALA A 667 -8.81 9.13 -11.69
C ALA A 667 -9.41 8.27 -12.83
N SER A 668 -8.60 7.72 -13.74
CA SER A 668 -9.10 6.76 -14.75
C SER A 668 -9.63 5.45 -14.16
N SER A 669 -9.04 4.96 -13.06
CA SER A 669 -9.56 3.79 -12.35
C SER A 669 -10.88 4.10 -11.65
N VAL A 670 -11.04 5.29 -11.06
CA VAL A 670 -12.30 5.77 -10.48
C VAL A 670 -13.36 5.93 -11.57
N ALA A 671 -13.02 6.52 -12.71
CA ALA A 671 -13.96 6.70 -13.83
C ALA A 671 -14.49 5.36 -14.35
N ALA A 672 -13.62 4.39 -14.59
CA ALA A 672 -14.03 3.04 -15.01
C ALA A 672 -14.84 2.31 -13.93
N LEU A 673 -14.41 2.33 -12.65
CA LEU A 673 -15.15 1.68 -11.57
C LEU A 673 -16.54 2.31 -11.35
N MET A 674 -16.68 3.63 -11.41
CA MET A 674 -17.98 4.31 -11.37
C MET A 674 -18.86 3.95 -12.58
N GLU A 675 -18.31 3.84 -13.79
CA GLU A 675 -19.06 3.45 -14.98
C GLU A 675 -19.55 1.99 -14.92
N ASN A 676 -18.63 1.07 -14.58
CA ASN A 676 -18.81 -0.36 -14.72
C ASN A 676 -19.43 -1.03 -13.48
N VAL A 677 -19.06 -0.62 -12.26
CA VAL A 677 -19.56 -1.21 -10.99
C VAL A 677 -20.29 -0.23 -10.07
N GLY A 678 -20.24 1.08 -10.32
CA GLY A 678 -21.03 2.10 -9.60
C GLY A 678 -20.43 2.61 -8.30
N SER A 679 -19.15 2.34 -8.03
CA SER A 679 -18.45 2.84 -6.83
C SER A 679 -17.01 3.21 -7.19
N GLY A 680 -16.47 4.25 -6.55
CA GLY A 680 -15.07 4.64 -6.71
C GLY A 680 -14.10 3.80 -5.88
N ALA A 681 -14.59 3.02 -4.91
CA ALA A 681 -13.77 2.27 -3.96
C ALA A 681 -13.35 0.87 -4.49
N VAL A 682 -12.46 0.19 -3.75
CA VAL A 682 -12.09 -1.22 -4.02
C VAL A 682 -13.26 -2.15 -3.69
N THR A 683 -13.39 -3.31 -4.35
CA THR A 683 -14.49 -4.25 -4.06
C THR A 683 -14.17 -5.26 -2.94
N ALA A 684 -12.89 -5.40 -2.60
CA ALA A 684 -12.38 -6.30 -1.56
C ALA A 684 -11.08 -5.72 -0.96
N THR A 685 -10.80 -6.00 0.32
CA THR A 685 -9.50 -5.67 0.92
C THR A 685 -8.38 -6.49 0.27
N PHE A 686 -7.13 -6.01 0.27
CA PHE A 686 -6.03 -6.83 -0.28
C PHE A 686 -5.74 -8.08 0.55
N ASN A 687 -6.18 -8.10 1.81
CA ASN A 687 -6.13 -9.25 2.72
C ASN A 687 -6.99 -10.41 2.21
N GLU A 688 -8.03 -10.20 1.39
CA GLU A 688 -8.83 -11.31 0.82
C GLU A 688 -8.01 -12.26 -0.08
N ILE A 689 -6.77 -11.93 -0.44
CA ILE A 689 -5.85 -12.88 -1.09
C ILE A 689 -5.49 -14.09 -0.20
N GLU A 690 -5.82 -14.03 1.09
CA GLU A 690 -5.91 -15.19 2.01
C GLU A 690 -6.83 -16.29 1.46
N ASN A 691 -7.96 -15.90 0.85
CA ASN A 691 -9.05 -16.77 0.40
C ASN A 691 -9.01 -17.09 -1.12
N ALA A 692 -8.03 -16.59 -1.87
CA ALA A 692 -7.94 -16.72 -3.32
C ALA A 692 -7.13 -17.97 -3.77
N ASP A 693 -7.43 -18.50 -4.97
CA ASP A 693 -6.59 -19.48 -5.68
C ASP A 693 -5.56 -18.80 -6.60
N VAL A 694 -5.97 -17.70 -7.24
CA VAL A 694 -5.24 -17.00 -8.33
C VAL A 694 -5.27 -15.48 -8.08
N ALA A 695 -4.17 -14.77 -8.38
CA ALA A 695 -4.14 -13.32 -8.27
C ALA A 695 -3.36 -12.69 -9.44
N ILE A 696 -3.93 -11.66 -10.06
CA ILE A 696 -3.24 -10.82 -11.04
C ILE A 696 -2.71 -9.57 -10.35
N VAL A 697 -1.45 -9.22 -10.58
CA VAL A 697 -0.85 -7.92 -10.23
C VAL A 697 -0.37 -7.26 -11.51
N ILE A 698 -1.02 -6.17 -11.94
CA ILE A 698 -0.76 -5.49 -13.22
C ILE A 698 -0.41 -4.00 -13.08
N GLY A 699 0.65 -3.56 -13.77
CA GLY A 699 1.09 -2.16 -13.80
C GLY A 699 1.37 -1.59 -12.41
N ALA A 700 1.87 -2.41 -11.49
CA ALA A 700 2.05 -2.07 -10.08
C ALA A 700 3.29 -2.77 -9.54
N ASN A 701 4.08 -2.09 -8.71
CA ASN A 701 5.24 -2.67 -8.03
C ASN A 701 5.08 -2.62 -6.50
N PRO A 702 4.30 -3.55 -5.89
CA PRO A 702 3.99 -3.51 -4.46
C PRO A 702 5.23 -3.61 -3.56
N THR A 703 6.30 -4.28 -4.00
CA THR A 703 7.53 -4.44 -3.20
C THR A 703 8.24 -3.12 -2.89
N GLU A 704 8.02 -2.06 -3.69
CA GLU A 704 8.52 -0.69 -3.44
C GLU A 704 7.39 0.24 -2.94
N ASN A 705 6.23 0.18 -3.61
CA ASN A 705 5.12 1.12 -3.40
C ASN A 705 4.29 0.81 -2.14
N HIS A 706 4.05 -0.48 -1.87
CA HIS A 706 3.11 -0.98 -0.85
C HIS A 706 3.70 -2.20 -0.11
N PRO A 707 4.87 -2.09 0.54
CA PRO A 707 5.70 -3.27 0.83
C PRO A 707 5.08 -4.26 1.83
N VAL A 708 4.15 -3.78 2.66
CA VAL A 708 3.36 -4.62 3.57
C VAL A 708 2.24 -5.36 2.82
N ALA A 709 1.51 -4.73 1.89
CA ALA A 709 0.59 -5.47 1.02
C ALA A 709 1.34 -6.55 0.19
N ALA A 710 2.60 -6.28 -0.16
CA ALA A 710 3.46 -7.25 -0.82
C ALA A 710 3.83 -8.47 0.07
N THR A 711 3.73 -8.43 1.41
CA THR A 711 3.96 -9.64 2.23
C THR A 711 2.87 -10.66 1.98
N TYR A 712 1.60 -10.23 1.97
CA TYR A 712 0.45 -11.09 1.64
C TYR A 712 0.58 -11.71 0.24
N PHE A 713 1.03 -10.94 -0.75
CA PHE A 713 1.24 -11.46 -2.11
C PHE A 713 2.37 -12.51 -2.17
N LYS A 714 3.44 -12.31 -1.41
CA LYS A 714 4.55 -13.28 -1.29
C LYS A 714 4.15 -14.53 -0.48
N GLN A 715 3.32 -14.36 0.56
CA GLN A 715 2.77 -15.44 1.39
C GLN A 715 1.76 -16.29 0.61
N PHE A 716 0.86 -15.65 -0.15
CA PHE A 716 -0.07 -16.28 -1.09
C PHE A 716 0.64 -17.21 -2.08
N ALA A 717 1.69 -16.72 -2.75
CA ALA A 717 2.53 -17.55 -3.62
C ALA A 717 3.23 -18.69 -2.85
N LYS A 718 3.74 -18.40 -1.64
CA LYS A 718 4.44 -19.40 -0.79
C LYS A 718 3.51 -20.53 -0.31
N ARG A 719 2.20 -20.28 -0.14
CA ARG A 719 1.18 -21.33 0.14
C ARG A 719 0.68 -22.05 -1.12
N GLY A 720 1.21 -21.73 -2.31
CA GLY A 720 0.91 -22.41 -3.58
C GLY A 720 -0.06 -21.68 -4.52
N GLY A 721 -0.52 -20.49 -4.14
CA GLY A 721 -1.41 -19.65 -4.96
C GLY A 721 -0.77 -19.20 -6.27
N LYS A 722 -1.58 -19.07 -7.34
CA LYS A 722 -1.09 -18.68 -8.67
C LYS A 722 -1.02 -17.17 -8.81
N LEU A 723 0.15 -16.62 -8.47
CA LEU A 723 0.45 -15.21 -8.69
C LEU A 723 0.87 -14.97 -10.15
N ILE A 724 0.12 -14.14 -10.85
CA ILE A 724 0.35 -13.71 -12.23
C ILE A 724 0.77 -12.24 -12.17
N VAL A 725 1.98 -11.92 -12.61
CA VAL A 725 2.49 -10.54 -12.64
C VAL A 725 2.55 -10.06 -14.08
N MET A 726 2.01 -8.87 -14.35
CA MET A 726 1.97 -8.25 -15.67
C MET A 726 2.54 -6.82 -15.57
N ASP A 727 3.78 -6.62 -15.97
CA ASP A 727 4.41 -5.29 -15.97
C ASP A 727 5.57 -5.28 -16.99
N PRO A 728 5.78 -4.22 -17.78
CA PRO A 728 6.91 -4.15 -18.71
C PRO A 728 8.27 -4.25 -18.00
N ARG A 729 8.38 -3.80 -16.74
CA ARG A 729 9.56 -4.03 -15.90
C ARG A 729 9.47 -5.41 -15.24
N GLY A 730 10.58 -6.14 -15.26
CA GLY A 730 10.76 -7.40 -14.54
C GLY A 730 10.91 -7.19 -13.02
N MET A 731 9.88 -6.67 -12.36
CA MET A 731 9.80 -6.30 -10.94
C MET A 731 10.14 -7.42 -9.94
N GLY A 732 10.53 -7.05 -8.71
CA GLY A 732 11.03 -7.98 -7.68
C GLY A 732 10.08 -9.13 -7.34
N LEU A 733 8.77 -8.87 -7.33
CA LEU A 733 7.72 -9.87 -7.05
C LEU A 733 7.74 -11.07 -8.00
N LYS A 734 8.34 -10.96 -9.21
CA LYS A 734 8.44 -12.06 -10.18
C LYS A 734 9.14 -13.32 -9.63
N ARG A 735 9.96 -13.17 -8.57
CA ARG A 735 10.58 -14.28 -7.83
C ARG A 735 9.56 -15.25 -7.21
N HIS A 736 8.33 -14.78 -7.01
CA HIS A 736 7.22 -15.53 -6.41
C HIS A 736 6.07 -15.79 -7.41
N ALA A 737 6.20 -15.30 -8.65
CA ALA A 737 5.15 -15.40 -9.64
C ALA A 737 5.16 -16.76 -10.35
N SER A 738 3.97 -17.33 -10.59
CA SER A 738 3.79 -18.46 -11.50
C SER A 738 3.91 -18.05 -12.97
N HIS A 739 3.55 -16.81 -13.30
CA HIS A 739 3.72 -16.22 -14.64
C HIS A 739 4.19 -14.76 -14.51
N MET A 740 5.16 -14.35 -15.35
CA MET A 740 5.60 -12.97 -15.49
C MET A 740 5.44 -12.54 -16.95
N LEU A 741 4.50 -11.64 -17.21
CA LEU A 741 4.20 -11.14 -18.55
C LEU A 741 4.84 -9.75 -18.71
N GLN A 742 6.05 -9.72 -19.26
CA GLN A 742 6.71 -8.48 -19.69
C GLN A 742 6.22 -8.09 -21.08
N PHE A 743 5.00 -7.55 -21.15
CA PHE A 743 4.43 -7.00 -22.37
C PHE A 743 5.07 -5.64 -22.73
N ARG A 744 4.97 -5.22 -24.00
CA ARG A 744 5.49 -3.92 -24.45
C ARG A 744 4.69 -2.77 -23.80
N PRO A 745 5.34 -1.71 -23.27
CA PRO A 745 4.63 -0.61 -22.61
C PRO A 745 3.49 -0.03 -23.47
N GLY A 746 2.31 0.22 -22.87
CA GLY A 746 1.16 0.77 -23.59
C GLY A 746 0.43 -0.21 -24.52
N ALA A 747 0.70 -1.52 -24.42
CA ALA A 747 -0.03 -2.59 -25.13
C ALA A 747 -1.01 -3.37 -24.24
N ASP A 748 -1.29 -2.85 -23.04
CA ASP A 748 -2.16 -3.41 -22.00
C ASP A 748 -3.55 -3.81 -22.54
N VAL A 749 -4.23 -2.89 -23.24
CA VAL A 749 -5.56 -3.13 -23.87
C VAL A 749 -5.52 -4.31 -24.86
N ALA A 750 -4.40 -4.52 -25.57
CA ALA A 750 -4.26 -5.62 -26.51
C ALA A 750 -4.10 -6.97 -25.79
N LEU A 751 -3.26 -7.01 -24.74
CA LEU A 751 -3.08 -8.19 -23.90
C LEU A 751 -4.38 -8.59 -23.19
N LEU A 752 -5.07 -7.63 -22.55
CA LEU A 752 -6.26 -7.92 -21.75
C LEU A 752 -7.46 -8.34 -22.61
N ASN A 753 -7.66 -7.72 -23.79
CA ASN A 753 -8.67 -8.21 -24.74
C ASN A 753 -8.31 -9.59 -25.31
N ALA A 754 -7.02 -9.93 -25.48
CA ALA A 754 -6.62 -11.29 -25.91
C ALA A 754 -6.95 -12.35 -24.84
N ILE A 755 -6.71 -12.03 -23.57
CA ILE A 755 -7.08 -12.89 -22.43
C ILE A 755 -8.61 -13.08 -22.40
N MET A 756 -9.38 -12.00 -22.47
CA MET A 756 -10.86 -12.07 -22.50
C MET A 756 -11.39 -12.79 -23.75
N HIS A 757 -10.74 -12.65 -24.91
CA HIS A 757 -11.10 -13.38 -26.13
C HIS A 757 -11.02 -14.89 -25.91
N VAL A 758 -9.93 -15.41 -25.32
CA VAL A 758 -9.79 -16.84 -25.04
C VAL A 758 -10.90 -17.33 -24.10
N ILE A 759 -11.21 -16.57 -23.04
CA ILE A 759 -12.26 -16.93 -22.07
C ILE A 759 -13.64 -17.02 -22.73
N VAL A 760 -13.94 -16.12 -23.67
CA VAL A 760 -15.24 -16.08 -24.38
C VAL A 760 -15.30 -17.05 -25.57
N ALA A 761 -14.16 -17.38 -26.19
CA ALA A 761 -14.04 -18.33 -27.30
C ALA A 761 -14.03 -19.80 -26.82
N GLU A 762 -13.35 -20.08 -25.70
CA GLU A 762 -13.31 -21.41 -25.05
C GLU A 762 -14.50 -21.64 -24.07
N ASP A 763 -15.46 -20.71 -24.01
CA ASP A 763 -16.69 -20.81 -23.20
C ASP A 763 -16.43 -20.95 -21.68
N LEU A 764 -15.36 -20.31 -21.19
CA LEU A 764 -14.87 -20.39 -19.80
C LEU A 764 -15.42 -19.27 -18.88
N HIS A 765 -16.33 -18.44 -19.36
CA HIS A 765 -16.96 -17.38 -18.58
C HIS A 765 -18.08 -17.93 -17.67
N ASP A 766 -18.31 -17.31 -16.50
CA ASP A 766 -19.43 -17.69 -15.63
C ASP A 766 -20.75 -17.18 -16.23
N ARG A 767 -21.38 -18.04 -17.02
CA ARG A 767 -22.69 -17.82 -17.65
C ARG A 767 -23.78 -17.40 -16.67
N ASN A 768 -23.78 -17.93 -15.45
CA ASN A 768 -24.81 -17.62 -14.45
C ASN A 768 -24.58 -16.25 -13.84
N TYR A 769 -23.33 -15.93 -13.49
CA TYR A 769 -22.95 -14.62 -13.00
C TYR A 769 -23.18 -13.53 -14.06
N VAL A 770 -22.74 -13.78 -15.30
CA VAL A 770 -22.95 -12.86 -16.42
C VAL A 770 -24.44 -12.62 -16.66
N ALA A 771 -25.28 -13.67 -16.69
CA ALA A 771 -26.72 -13.53 -16.88
C ALA A 771 -27.42 -12.82 -15.71
N GLY A 772 -27.06 -13.14 -14.46
CA GLY A 772 -27.65 -12.51 -13.27
C GLY A 772 -27.22 -11.06 -13.09
N PHE A 773 -25.92 -10.83 -13.01
CA PHE A 773 -25.34 -9.60 -12.45
C PHE A 773 -24.76 -8.62 -13.49
N THR A 774 -24.77 -8.92 -14.80
CA THR A 774 -24.08 -8.06 -15.81
C THR A 774 -24.92 -7.65 -17.03
N GLU A 775 -24.73 -6.43 -17.52
CA GLU A 775 -25.25 -5.90 -18.79
C GLU A 775 -24.14 -5.67 -19.83
N GLY A 776 -24.49 -5.63 -21.11
CA GLY A 776 -23.55 -5.36 -22.21
C GLY A 776 -22.77 -6.56 -22.75
N PHE A 777 -22.91 -7.77 -22.18
CA PHE A 777 -22.10 -8.94 -22.57
C PHE A 777 -22.12 -9.27 -24.07
N ALA A 778 -23.27 -9.13 -24.74
CA ALA A 778 -23.37 -9.36 -26.19
C ALA A 778 -22.50 -8.39 -27.02
N GLN A 779 -22.36 -7.13 -26.57
CA GLN A 779 -21.52 -6.11 -27.21
C GLN A 779 -20.03 -6.42 -26.98
N LEU A 780 -19.67 -6.82 -25.75
CA LEU A 780 -18.31 -7.28 -25.44
C LEU A 780 -17.93 -8.54 -26.24
N ARG A 781 -18.81 -9.54 -26.31
CA ARG A 781 -18.58 -10.77 -27.08
C ARG A 781 -18.38 -10.50 -28.58
N ALA A 782 -19.10 -9.52 -29.15
CA ALA A 782 -18.90 -9.08 -30.53
C ALA A 782 -17.57 -8.35 -30.73
N HIS A 783 -17.22 -7.42 -29.82
CA HIS A 783 -15.95 -6.70 -29.84
C HIS A 783 -14.75 -7.65 -29.76
N LEU A 784 -14.77 -8.60 -28.82
CA LEU A 784 -13.66 -9.54 -28.57
C LEU A 784 -13.29 -10.42 -29.77
N GLN A 785 -14.16 -10.57 -30.79
CA GLN A 785 -13.82 -11.32 -32.01
C GLN A 785 -12.58 -10.76 -32.73
N GLY A 786 -12.28 -9.45 -32.57
CA GLY A 786 -11.12 -8.81 -33.20
C GLY A 786 -9.75 -9.12 -32.58
N PHE A 787 -9.70 -9.88 -31.47
CA PHE A 787 -8.57 -9.94 -30.53
C PHE A 787 -8.01 -11.34 -30.30
N ALA A 788 -7.96 -12.17 -31.34
CA ALA A 788 -7.33 -13.49 -31.27
C ALA A 788 -5.86 -13.41 -30.76
N PRO A 789 -5.39 -14.33 -29.88
CA PRO A 789 -4.05 -14.29 -29.29
C PRO A 789 -2.91 -14.17 -30.30
N GLU A 790 -2.99 -14.85 -31.45
CA GLU A 790 -2.01 -14.78 -32.54
C GLU A 790 -1.77 -13.33 -32.99
N LYS A 791 -2.86 -12.60 -33.23
CA LYS A 791 -2.83 -11.20 -33.70
C LYS A 791 -2.40 -10.24 -32.60
N MET A 792 -2.75 -10.52 -31.35
CA MET A 792 -2.40 -9.65 -30.22
C MET A 792 -0.96 -9.87 -29.73
N ALA A 793 -0.40 -11.07 -29.89
CA ALA A 793 1.00 -11.38 -29.57
C ALA A 793 1.98 -10.50 -30.35
N GLU A 794 1.71 -10.23 -31.62
CA GLU A 794 2.51 -9.31 -32.45
C GLU A 794 2.53 -7.87 -31.90
N ILE A 795 1.47 -7.45 -31.20
CA ILE A 795 1.31 -6.09 -30.64
C ILE A 795 1.91 -6.02 -29.22
N CYS A 796 1.45 -6.87 -28.30
CA CYS A 796 1.85 -6.83 -26.89
C CYS A 796 3.18 -7.54 -26.60
N GLY A 797 3.70 -8.36 -27.51
CA GLY A 797 4.97 -9.07 -27.34
C GLY A 797 4.92 -10.27 -26.39
N VAL A 798 3.73 -10.79 -26.06
CA VAL A 798 3.52 -11.99 -25.24
C VAL A 798 3.00 -13.13 -26.11
N ASP A 799 3.61 -14.32 -26.01
CA ASP A 799 3.25 -15.46 -26.85
C ASP A 799 1.77 -15.88 -26.73
N ALA A 800 1.16 -16.27 -27.85
CA ALA A 800 -0.25 -16.66 -27.92
C ALA A 800 -0.64 -17.80 -26.96
N GLU A 801 0.24 -18.79 -26.75
CA GLU A 801 0.01 -19.85 -25.76
C GLU A 801 0.15 -19.36 -24.31
N THR A 802 1.04 -18.41 -24.03
CA THR A 802 1.15 -17.78 -22.70
C THR A 802 -0.11 -16.99 -22.37
N ILE A 803 -0.68 -16.29 -23.36
CA ILE A 803 -1.98 -15.60 -23.24
C ILE A 803 -3.09 -16.62 -22.93
N ARG A 804 -3.12 -17.75 -23.64
CA ARG A 804 -4.11 -18.83 -23.39
C ARG A 804 -3.96 -19.47 -22.02
N ASP A 805 -2.75 -19.76 -21.58
CA ASP A 805 -2.49 -20.40 -20.28
C ASP A 805 -2.90 -19.49 -19.11
N VAL A 806 -2.58 -18.19 -19.20
CA VAL A 806 -3.07 -17.17 -18.25
C VAL A 806 -4.60 -17.07 -18.25
N ALA A 807 -5.22 -17.00 -19.44
CA ALA A 807 -6.67 -16.92 -19.57
C ALA A 807 -7.39 -18.13 -18.97
N ARG A 808 -6.91 -19.35 -19.29
CA ARG A 808 -7.42 -20.61 -18.75
C ARG A 808 -7.19 -20.72 -17.24
N THR A 809 -6.04 -20.26 -16.73
CA THR A 809 -5.70 -20.27 -15.30
C THR A 809 -6.61 -19.34 -14.51
N PHE A 810 -6.83 -18.11 -14.98
CA PHE A 810 -7.68 -17.14 -14.29
C PHE A 810 -9.15 -17.55 -14.32
N ALA A 811 -9.69 -17.96 -15.47
CA ALA A 811 -11.10 -18.34 -15.60
C ALA A 811 -11.47 -19.67 -14.92
N ARG A 812 -10.50 -20.55 -14.63
CA ARG A 812 -10.73 -21.83 -13.91
C ARG A 812 -10.49 -21.74 -12.41
N ALA A 813 -10.15 -20.56 -11.88
CA ALA A 813 -10.06 -20.31 -10.45
C ALA A 813 -11.44 -20.39 -9.78
N LYS A 814 -11.53 -20.88 -8.53
CA LYS A 814 -12.78 -20.77 -7.77
C LYS A 814 -12.94 -19.35 -7.24
N ALA A 815 -11.83 -18.77 -6.79
CA ALA A 815 -11.72 -17.40 -6.32
C ALA A 815 -10.43 -16.77 -6.87
N ALA A 816 -10.53 -15.59 -7.49
CA ALA A 816 -9.38 -14.85 -7.97
C ALA A 816 -9.54 -13.33 -7.81
N MET A 817 -8.41 -12.63 -7.66
CA MET A 817 -8.36 -11.18 -7.46
C MET A 817 -7.51 -10.48 -8.53
N ILE A 818 -7.85 -9.21 -8.80
CA ILE A 818 -7.05 -8.34 -9.68
C ILE A 818 -6.60 -7.10 -8.89
N PHE A 819 -5.29 -6.98 -8.73
CA PHE A 819 -4.60 -5.83 -8.17
C PHE A 819 -3.96 -5.02 -9.28
N TRP A 820 -4.13 -3.70 -9.27
CA TRP A 820 -3.47 -2.83 -10.25
C TRP A 820 -3.02 -1.49 -9.69
N GLY A 821 -2.22 -0.78 -10.48
CA GLY A 821 -1.60 0.48 -10.07
C GLY A 821 -1.33 1.43 -11.22
N MET A 822 -0.19 2.10 -11.12
CA MET A 822 0.16 3.29 -11.90
C MET A 822 0.41 3.03 -13.39
N GLY A 823 0.93 1.86 -13.75
CA GLY A 823 1.09 1.41 -15.14
C GLY A 823 -0.23 1.10 -15.84
N VAL A 824 -1.33 0.98 -15.10
CA VAL A 824 -2.68 0.87 -15.68
C VAL A 824 -3.32 2.24 -15.83
N SER A 825 -3.18 3.14 -14.84
CA SER A 825 -3.90 4.41 -14.80
C SER A 825 -3.25 5.57 -15.56
N GLN A 826 -1.92 5.72 -15.53
CA GLN A 826 -1.21 6.91 -16.04
C GLN A 826 -0.86 6.81 -17.54
N HIS A 827 -1.89 6.58 -18.37
CA HIS A 827 -1.84 6.48 -19.83
C HIS A 827 -3.02 7.21 -20.46
N VAL A 828 -2.91 7.66 -21.71
CA VAL A 828 -4.06 8.27 -22.44
C VAL A 828 -5.23 7.31 -22.67
N HIS A 829 -5.02 6.02 -22.45
CA HIS A 829 -6.02 4.94 -22.48
C HIS A 829 -6.18 4.25 -21.12
N GLY A 830 -5.82 4.89 -20.01
CA GLY A 830 -5.84 4.29 -18.67
C GLY A 830 -7.22 3.89 -18.15
N THR A 831 -8.28 4.57 -18.61
CA THR A 831 -9.68 4.21 -18.35
C THR A 831 -10.04 2.93 -19.11
N ASP A 832 -9.52 2.75 -20.32
CA ASP A 832 -9.73 1.55 -21.13
C ASP A 832 -8.95 0.34 -20.60
N ASN A 833 -7.73 0.53 -20.09
CA ASN A 833 -7.03 -0.49 -19.30
C ASN A 833 -7.88 -0.94 -18.10
N SER A 834 -8.43 0.03 -17.34
CA SER A 834 -9.26 -0.23 -16.17
C SER A 834 -10.58 -0.95 -16.53
N ARG A 835 -11.26 -0.53 -17.62
CA ARG A 835 -12.45 -1.21 -18.18
C ARG A 835 -12.19 -2.66 -18.56
N CYS A 836 -11.02 -2.95 -19.14
CA CYS A 836 -10.60 -4.32 -19.47
C CYS A 836 -10.44 -5.19 -18.22
N LEU A 837 -9.80 -4.68 -17.16
CA LEU A 837 -9.62 -5.43 -15.90
C LEU A 837 -10.95 -5.69 -15.19
N ILE A 838 -11.83 -4.69 -15.12
CA ILE A 838 -13.17 -4.85 -14.55
C ILE A 838 -13.97 -5.88 -15.36
N SER A 839 -13.92 -5.81 -16.68
CA SER A 839 -14.57 -6.79 -17.57
C SER A 839 -14.01 -8.21 -17.38
N LEU A 840 -12.69 -8.36 -17.21
CA LEU A 840 -12.04 -9.66 -16.97
C LEU A 840 -12.53 -10.30 -15.66
N ALA A 841 -12.66 -9.53 -14.57
CA ALA A 841 -13.19 -10.05 -13.31
C ALA A 841 -14.69 -10.39 -13.41
N LEU A 842 -15.50 -9.54 -14.07
CA LEU A 842 -16.94 -9.76 -14.24
C LEU A 842 -17.27 -10.96 -15.16
N LEU A 843 -16.45 -11.23 -16.18
CA LEU A 843 -16.59 -12.42 -17.03
C LEU A 843 -16.43 -13.73 -16.24
N CYS A 844 -15.63 -13.73 -15.17
CA CYS A 844 -15.28 -14.93 -14.40
C CYS A 844 -16.03 -15.01 -13.05
N GLY A 845 -16.98 -14.11 -12.79
CA GLY A 845 -17.70 -14.07 -11.50
C GLY A 845 -16.80 -13.77 -10.30
N HIS A 846 -15.75 -12.98 -10.49
CA HIS A 846 -14.72 -12.67 -9.48
C HIS A 846 -14.93 -11.29 -8.81
N VAL A 847 -16.19 -10.95 -8.49
CA VAL A 847 -16.55 -9.84 -7.60
C VAL A 847 -17.74 -10.28 -6.74
N GLY A 848 -17.75 -9.91 -5.45
CA GLY A 848 -18.85 -10.19 -4.52
C GLY A 848 -18.74 -11.50 -3.72
N ARG A 849 -17.59 -12.18 -3.75
CA ARG A 849 -17.34 -13.45 -3.02
C ARG A 849 -16.01 -13.42 -2.25
N PRO A 850 -15.85 -14.19 -1.17
CA PRO A 850 -14.55 -14.37 -0.51
C PRO A 850 -13.46 -14.78 -1.49
N GLY A 851 -12.25 -14.22 -1.32
CA GLY A 851 -11.13 -14.44 -2.23
C GLY A 851 -11.29 -13.84 -3.63
N THR A 852 -12.28 -12.96 -3.84
CA THR A 852 -12.52 -12.31 -5.15
C THR A 852 -12.57 -10.80 -5.05
N GLY A 853 -12.12 -10.12 -6.10
CA GLY A 853 -12.37 -8.68 -6.23
C GLY A 853 -11.39 -7.91 -7.10
N LEU A 854 -11.71 -6.61 -7.21
CA LEU A 854 -11.00 -5.58 -7.94
C LEU A 854 -10.39 -4.59 -6.93
N HIS A 855 -9.06 -4.44 -6.95
CA HIS A 855 -8.33 -3.63 -5.97
C HIS A 855 -7.27 -2.73 -6.65
N PRO A 856 -7.61 -1.49 -7.04
CA PRO A 856 -6.61 -0.46 -7.35
C PRO A 856 -5.81 -0.13 -6.09
N LEU A 857 -4.50 -0.43 -6.08
CA LEU A 857 -3.59 -0.21 -4.96
C LEU A 857 -3.30 1.29 -4.78
N ARG A 858 -4.11 1.95 -3.94
CA ARG A 858 -4.14 3.41 -3.81
C ARG A 858 -2.82 4.00 -3.32
N GLY A 859 -2.40 5.11 -3.92
CA GLY A 859 -1.10 5.75 -3.74
C GLY A 859 -0.83 6.31 -2.33
N GLN A 860 -1.25 7.55 -2.08
CA GLN A 860 -1.02 8.25 -0.79
C GLN A 860 -1.88 7.67 0.34
N ASN A 861 -1.43 7.81 1.59
CA ASN A 861 -2.07 7.24 2.79
C ASN A 861 -3.58 7.52 2.89
N ASN A 862 -4.03 8.71 2.49
CA ASN A 862 -5.43 9.11 2.56
C ASN A 862 -6.06 9.44 1.20
N VAL A 863 -5.58 8.90 0.07
CA VAL A 863 -6.17 9.23 -1.24
C VAL A 863 -7.56 8.61 -1.46
N GLN A 864 -7.94 7.59 -0.68
CA GLN A 864 -9.33 7.14 -0.62
C GLN A 864 -10.16 8.13 0.19
N GLY A 865 -9.83 8.38 1.45
CA GLY A 865 -10.65 9.22 2.34
C GLY A 865 -10.73 10.70 1.93
N ALA A 866 -9.67 11.26 1.34
CA ALA A 866 -9.71 12.57 0.72
C ALA A 866 -10.58 12.61 -0.56
N SER A 867 -10.74 11.49 -1.28
CA SER A 867 -11.71 11.38 -2.38
C SER A 867 -13.14 11.25 -1.85
N ASP A 868 -13.34 10.42 -0.81
CA ASP A 868 -14.62 10.22 -0.11
C ASP A 868 -15.13 11.53 0.50
N ALA A 869 -14.23 12.36 1.04
CA ALA A 869 -14.51 13.70 1.56
C ALA A 869 -14.78 14.77 0.47
N GLY A 870 -14.74 14.42 -0.83
CA GLY A 870 -15.18 15.30 -1.92
C GLY A 870 -14.14 16.29 -2.47
N LEU A 871 -12.83 16.08 -2.28
CA LEU A 871 -11.76 16.85 -2.98
C LEU A 871 -11.63 16.44 -4.46
N ILE A 872 -12.74 16.47 -5.20
CA ILE A 872 -12.85 16.11 -6.62
C ILE A 872 -13.83 17.09 -7.28
N PRO A 873 -13.53 17.68 -8.45
CA PRO A 873 -14.28 18.83 -8.97
C PRO A 873 -15.66 18.48 -9.55
N MET A 874 -15.95 17.20 -9.78
CA MET A 874 -17.25 16.72 -10.28
C MET A 874 -18.15 16.09 -9.21
N VAL A 875 -17.69 15.94 -7.95
CA VAL A 875 -18.48 15.31 -6.88
C VAL A 875 -18.33 16.04 -5.53
N LEU A 876 -19.42 16.00 -4.76
CA LEU A 876 -19.48 16.25 -3.33
C LEU A 876 -19.09 14.95 -2.56
N PRO A 877 -19.00 14.97 -1.22
CA PRO A 877 -18.68 13.79 -0.43
C PRO A 877 -19.47 12.51 -0.80
N ASP A 878 -18.87 11.34 -0.56
CA ASP A 878 -19.34 10.01 -0.99
C ASP A 878 -19.60 9.89 -2.51
N TYR A 879 -18.78 10.57 -3.31
CA TYR A 879 -18.85 10.59 -4.78
C TYR A 879 -20.19 11.09 -5.35
N GLN A 880 -20.97 11.86 -4.59
CA GLN A 880 -22.27 12.35 -5.00
C GLN A 880 -22.13 13.47 -6.06
N SER A 881 -22.63 13.26 -7.27
CA SER A 881 -22.43 14.19 -8.40
C SER A 881 -22.94 15.61 -8.13
N VAL A 882 -22.12 16.63 -8.41
CA VAL A 882 -22.53 18.05 -8.36
C VAL A 882 -23.69 18.35 -9.30
N THR A 883 -23.86 17.57 -10.37
CA THR A 883 -24.98 17.74 -11.32
C THR A 883 -26.34 17.32 -10.73
N SER A 884 -26.37 16.53 -9.66
CA SER A 884 -27.59 16.06 -9.01
C SER A 884 -28.24 17.17 -8.16
N GLU A 885 -29.44 17.60 -8.56
CA GLU A 885 -30.17 18.67 -7.87
C GLU A 885 -30.58 18.32 -6.42
N PRO A 886 -31.08 17.11 -6.10
CA PRO A 886 -31.39 16.74 -4.72
C PRO A 886 -30.16 16.70 -3.79
N VAL A 887 -29.00 16.33 -4.34
CA VAL A 887 -27.72 16.37 -3.61
C VAL A 887 -27.33 17.82 -3.32
N ARG A 888 -27.34 18.69 -4.32
CA ARG A 888 -27.03 20.12 -4.11
C ARG A 888 -27.98 20.77 -3.12
N ALA A 889 -29.27 20.43 -3.13
CA ALA A 889 -30.24 20.93 -2.17
C ALA A 889 -29.88 20.54 -0.72
N ALA A 890 -29.55 19.26 -0.48
CA ALA A 890 -29.15 18.78 0.85
C ALA A 890 -27.84 19.43 1.35
N PHE A 891 -26.85 19.62 0.47
CA PHE A 891 -25.62 20.33 0.83
C PHE A 891 -25.83 21.85 1.02
N ALA A 892 -26.75 22.47 0.27
CA ALA A 892 -27.10 23.87 0.43
C ALA A 892 -27.87 24.13 1.75
N GLU A 893 -28.74 23.21 2.18
CA GLU A 893 -29.34 23.23 3.52
C GLU A 893 -28.28 23.05 4.62
N LEU A 894 -27.33 22.13 4.43
CA LEU A 894 -26.27 21.85 5.41
C LEU A 894 -25.29 23.01 5.61
N TRP A 895 -24.89 23.68 4.52
CA TRP A 895 -23.86 24.73 4.55
C TRP A 895 -24.44 26.16 4.51
N GLY A 896 -25.72 26.34 4.17
CA GLY A 896 -26.34 27.66 4.03
C GLY A 896 -25.83 28.43 2.80
N THR A 897 -25.53 27.74 1.70
CA THR A 897 -24.93 28.33 0.48
C THR A 897 -25.26 27.46 -0.74
N GLU A 898 -25.66 28.08 -1.85
CA GLU A 898 -25.92 27.36 -3.10
C GLU A 898 -24.63 26.73 -3.66
N ILE A 899 -24.76 25.52 -4.22
CA ILE A 899 -23.65 24.80 -4.85
C ILE A 899 -23.73 24.95 -6.37
N ASP A 900 -22.61 25.21 -7.04
CA ASP A 900 -22.54 25.22 -8.51
C ASP A 900 -22.90 23.83 -9.08
N ALA A 901 -23.77 23.81 -10.10
CA ALA A 901 -24.18 22.60 -10.80
C ALA A 901 -23.14 22.15 -11.85
N ALA A 902 -22.26 23.05 -12.29
CA ALA A 902 -21.19 22.74 -13.23
C ALA A 902 -20.00 22.05 -12.51
N PRO A 903 -19.47 20.94 -13.06
CA PRO A 903 -18.17 20.43 -12.65
C PRO A 903 -17.08 21.51 -12.73
N GLY A 904 -16.16 21.49 -11.78
CA GLY A 904 -14.96 22.33 -11.83
C GLY A 904 -13.90 21.77 -12.78
N LEU A 905 -12.84 22.55 -12.96
CA LEU A 905 -11.62 22.12 -13.65
C LEU A 905 -10.85 21.08 -12.81
N THR A 906 -10.17 20.15 -13.47
CA THR A 906 -9.24 19.20 -12.84
C THR A 906 -7.84 19.80 -12.63
N VAL A 907 -6.94 19.14 -11.88
CA VAL A 907 -5.57 19.65 -11.59
C VAL A 907 -4.86 20.23 -12.82
N VAL A 908 -4.74 19.47 -13.91
CA VAL A 908 -4.01 19.93 -15.12
C VAL A 908 -4.77 21.04 -15.83
N GLU A 909 -6.11 20.95 -15.92
CA GLU A 909 -6.96 21.99 -16.52
C GLU A 909 -6.93 23.30 -15.69
N MET A 910 -6.72 23.21 -14.37
CA MET A 910 -6.48 24.35 -13.49
C MET A 910 -5.09 24.96 -13.73
N VAL A 911 -4.04 24.16 -13.90
CA VAL A 911 -2.69 24.66 -14.28
C VAL A 911 -2.73 25.38 -15.64
N ASP A 912 -3.45 24.85 -16.63
CA ASP A 912 -3.66 25.54 -17.90
C ASP A 912 -4.44 26.86 -17.73
N ALA A 913 -5.47 26.87 -16.87
CA ALA A 913 -6.25 28.06 -16.55
C ALA A 913 -5.42 29.12 -15.81
N MET A 914 -4.50 28.71 -14.94
CA MET A 914 -3.51 29.59 -14.31
C MET A 914 -2.55 30.19 -15.35
N TYR A 915 -2.05 29.37 -16.28
CA TYR A 915 -1.15 29.84 -17.34
C TYR A 915 -1.83 30.88 -18.25
N ARG A 916 -3.11 30.68 -18.59
CA ARG A 916 -3.91 31.64 -19.38
C ARG A 916 -4.32 32.89 -18.59
N GLY A 917 -4.30 32.84 -17.25
CA GLY A 917 -4.80 33.92 -16.39
C GLY A 917 -6.33 33.93 -16.24
N ASP A 918 -6.98 32.78 -16.44
CA ASP A 918 -8.38 32.54 -16.05
C ASP A 918 -8.48 32.29 -14.53
N ILE A 919 -7.51 31.55 -13.98
CA ILE A 919 -7.24 31.45 -12.54
C ILE A 919 -6.08 32.37 -12.19
N ARG A 920 -6.21 33.11 -11.10
CA ARG A 920 -5.32 34.21 -10.68
C ARG A 920 -4.86 34.10 -9.24
N ALA A 921 -5.62 33.42 -8.39
CA ALA A 921 -5.17 33.01 -7.08
C ALA A 921 -5.32 31.50 -6.86
N MET A 922 -4.46 30.95 -6.01
CA MET A 922 -4.53 29.54 -5.61
C MET A 922 -4.28 29.40 -4.11
N TYR A 923 -5.01 28.47 -3.49
CA TYR A 923 -4.65 27.90 -2.20
C TYR A 923 -4.13 26.48 -2.43
N VAL A 924 -2.90 26.19 -2.00
CA VAL A 924 -2.32 24.84 -2.08
C VAL A 924 -2.08 24.33 -0.67
N LEU A 925 -2.80 23.27 -0.30
CA LEU A 925 -2.67 22.57 0.97
C LEU A 925 -1.93 21.25 0.73
N GLY A 926 -0.68 21.15 1.21
CA GLY A 926 0.09 19.90 1.31
C GLY A 926 0.35 19.14 0.01
N GLU A 927 0.24 19.78 -1.16
CA GLU A 927 0.62 19.24 -2.47
C GLU A 927 1.71 20.09 -3.12
N ASN A 928 2.42 19.53 -4.11
CA ASN A 928 3.65 20.12 -4.65
C ASN A 928 3.68 20.12 -6.20
N PRO A 929 2.76 20.83 -6.88
CA PRO A 929 2.67 20.87 -8.35
C PRO A 929 3.95 21.27 -9.08
N ALA A 930 4.82 22.11 -8.49
CA ALA A 930 6.13 22.45 -9.05
C ALA A 930 7.12 21.26 -9.13
N MET A 931 6.71 20.07 -8.68
CA MET A 931 7.43 18.79 -8.80
C MET A 931 6.53 17.62 -9.26
N SER A 932 5.23 17.59 -8.88
CA SER A 932 4.36 16.43 -9.15
C SER A 932 3.71 16.39 -10.53
N ASP A 933 3.54 17.53 -11.17
CA ASP A 933 2.67 17.68 -12.33
C ASP A 933 3.42 17.40 -13.64
N PRO A 934 2.74 16.97 -14.72
CA PRO A 934 3.39 16.69 -16.00
C PRO A 934 3.87 18.00 -16.65
N ASP A 935 4.90 17.92 -17.50
CA ASP A 935 5.51 19.08 -18.15
C ASP A 935 5.79 20.21 -17.13
N VAL A 936 6.59 19.88 -16.12
CA VAL A 936 6.62 20.64 -14.86
C VAL A 936 7.10 22.09 -15.02
N GLU A 937 7.77 22.43 -16.12
CA GLU A 937 8.13 23.82 -16.46
C GLU A 937 6.91 24.67 -16.85
N HIS A 938 5.90 24.08 -17.49
CA HIS A 938 4.60 24.73 -17.70
C HIS A 938 3.89 24.98 -16.37
N ALA A 939 3.89 24.00 -15.46
CA ALA A 939 3.33 24.17 -14.11
C ALA A 939 4.06 25.25 -13.29
N ARG A 940 5.40 25.29 -13.35
CA ARG A 940 6.25 26.35 -12.75
C ARG A 940 5.95 27.73 -13.34
N ALA A 941 5.83 27.83 -14.66
CA ALA A 941 5.47 29.07 -15.35
C ALA A 941 4.03 29.53 -15.04
N ALA A 942 3.10 28.61 -14.80
CA ALA A 942 1.73 28.91 -14.37
C ALA A 942 1.68 29.41 -12.91
N LEU A 943 2.42 28.78 -11.99
CA LEU A 943 2.56 29.22 -10.60
C LEU A 943 3.17 30.62 -10.50
N ALA A 944 4.17 30.93 -11.33
CA ALA A 944 4.79 32.26 -11.40
C ALA A 944 3.85 33.38 -11.92
N ARG A 945 2.75 33.03 -12.61
CA ARG A 945 1.75 33.97 -13.14
C ARG A 945 0.62 34.32 -12.17
N LEU A 946 0.56 33.68 -11.00
CA LEU A 946 -0.47 33.94 -10.01
C LEU A 946 -0.31 35.32 -9.37
N ASP A 947 -1.39 36.10 -9.39
CA ASP A 947 -1.56 37.38 -8.71
C ASP A 947 -1.54 37.21 -7.16
N HIS A 948 -1.87 36.02 -6.65
CA HIS A 948 -1.74 35.65 -5.23
C HIS A 948 -1.72 34.12 -4.99
N LEU A 949 -0.62 33.57 -4.46
CA LEU A 949 -0.49 32.15 -4.09
C LEU A 949 -0.27 31.98 -2.58
N VAL A 950 -1.15 31.19 -1.94
CA VAL A 950 -0.97 30.74 -0.54
C VAL A 950 -0.60 29.27 -0.52
N VAL A 951 0.51 28.92 0.12
CA VAL A 951 0.95 27.54 0.30
C VAL A 951 0.93 27.19 1.79
N GLN A 952 0.29 26.08 2.13
CA GLN A 952 0.27 25.51 3.48
C GLN A 952 0.96 24.14 3.44
N ASP A 953 2.13 24.05 4.06
CA ASP A 953 3.04 22.91 3.99
C ASP A 953 3.85 22.79 5.30
N ILE A 954 4.47 21.64 5.50
CA ILE A 954 5.41 21.36 6.59
C ILE A 954 6.84 21.84 6.27
N PHE A 955 7.17 22.02 4.99
CA PHE A 955 8.49 22.44 4.51
C PHE A 955 8.38 23.57 3.49
N LEU A 956 9.48 24.32 3.32
CA LEU A 956 9.68 25.08 2.09
C LEU A 956 9.86 24.05 0.94
N THR A 957 8.76 23.78 0.24
CA THR A 957 8.71 22.92 -0.94
C THR A 957 8.91 23.72 -2.22
N GLU A 958 9.16 23.03 -3.32
CA GLU A 958 9.39 23.62 -4.62
C GLU A 958 8.20 24.48 -5.09
N THR A 959 6.98 24.17 -4.64
CA THR A 959 5.79 25.02 -4.86
C THR A 959 5.74 26.21 -3.90
N ALA A 960 6.19 26.07 -2.65
CA ALA A 960 6.30 27.20 -1.71
C ALA A 960 7.25 28.30 -2.22
N ASN A 961 8.25 27.96 -3.05
CA ASN A 961 9.14 28.93 -3.68
C ASN A 961 8.43 29.93 -4.62
N TYR A 962 7.20 29.65 -5.05
CA TYR A 962 6.35 30.56 -5.84
C TYR A 962 5.34 31.35 -4.97
N ALA A 963 5.20 31.00 -3.69
CA ALA A 963 4.16 31.54 -2.82
C ALA A 963 4.37 33.01 -2.45
N ASP A 964 3.27 33.69 -2.16
CA ASP A 964 3.23 35.05 -1.60
C ASP A 964 3.01 35.02 -0.08
N VAL A 965 2.28 34.01 0.41
CA VAL A 965 2.14 33.67 1.84
C VAL A 965 2.36 32.18 2.05
N ILE A 966 3.13 31.82 3.08
CA ILE A 966 3.38 30.44 3.50
C ILE A 966 2.89 30.25 4.94
N LEU A 967 2.09 29.22 5.17
CA LEU A 967 1.48 28.91 6.46
C LEU A 967 2.03 27.57 7.00
N PRO A 968 2.74 27.55 8.15
CA PRO A 968 3.42 26.35 8.66
C PRO A 968 2.44 25.33 9.21
N ALA A 969 2.36 24.18 8.54
CA ALA A 969 1.52 23.06 8.91
C ALA A 969 2.17 22.11 9.93
N SER A 970 1.31 21.33 10.58
CA SER A 970 1.70 20.19 11.41
C SER A 970 1.95 18.93 10.56
N ALA A 971 3.03 18.21 10.81
CA ALA A 971 3.21 16.86 10.24
C ALA A 971 2.20 15.86 10.84
N TRP A 972 2.01 14.71 10.20
CA TRP A 972 1.04 13.71 10.69
C TRP A 972 1.26 13.25 12.14
N PRO A 973 2.49 13.03 12.66
CA PRO A 973 2.70 12.72 14.07
C PRO A 973 2.40 13.88 15.03
N GLU A 974 2.05 15.07 14.54
CA GLU A 974 1.86 16.28 15.32
C GLU A 974 0.36 16.67 15.46
N LYS A 975 -0.57 15.85 14.96
CA LYS A 975 -2.02 16.12 14.97
C LYS A 975 -2.89 14.86 15.15
N THR A 976 -4.19 15.07 15.36
CA THR A 976 -5.23 14.04 15.50
C THR A 976 -6.28 14.20 14.40
N GLY A 977 -6.81 13.11 13.84
CA GLY A 977 -7.77 13.10 12.73
C GLY A 977 -7.95 11.70 12.15
N THR A 978 -8.88 11.52 11.20
CA THR A 978 -9.07 10.21 10.54
C THR A 978 -8.44 10.16 9.15
N VAL A 979 -8.05 8.97 8.71
CA VAL A 979 -7.64 8.69 7.31
C VAL A 979 -8.31 7.40 6.83
N THR A 980 -8.66 7.32 5.54
CA THR A 980 -9.18 6.11 4.92
C THR A 980 -8.16 5.53 3.94
N ASN A 981 -7.77 4.28 4.18
CA ASN A 981 -6.77 3.56 3.39
C ASN A 981 -7.35 2.88 2.13
N THR A 982 -6.50 2.18 1.37
CA THR A 982 -6.86 1.40 0.16
C THR A 982 -7.85 0.27 0.43
N ASN A 983 -8.02 -0.16 1.69
CA ASN A 983 -8.95 -1.22 2.10
C ASN A 983 -10.36 -0.69 2.47
N ARG A 984 -10.63 0.62 2.35
CA ARG A 984 -11.83 1.29 2.91
C ARG A 984 -11.87 1.28 4.44
N GLN A 985 -10.73 1.09 5.11
CA GLN A 985 -10.65 1.17 6.56
C GLN A 985 -10.44 2.63 6.93
N VAL A 986 -11.39 3.21 7.66
CA VAL A 986 -11.28 4.51 8.33
C VAL A 986 -10.48 4.27 9.62
N GLN A 987 -9.39 5.01 9.81
CA GLN A 987 -8.41 4.76 10.88
C GLN A 987 -8.12 6.02 11.69
N MET A 988 -7.92 5.86 13.00
CA MET A 988 -7.67 6.96 13.94
C MET A 988 -6.18 7.32 14.00
N GLY A 989 -5.84 8.50 13.46
CA GLY A 989 -4.57 9.16 13.69
C GLY A 989 -4.57 9.91 15.02
N ARG A 990 -3.57 9.66 15.86
CA ARG A 990 -3.39 10.34 17.15
C ARG A 990 -2.09 11.15 17.17
N LYS A 991 -2.18 12.34 17.77
CA LYS A 991 -1.06 13.27 18.01
C LYS A 991 0.00 12.60 18.88
N ALA A 992 1.19 12.40 18.31
CA ALA A 992 2.35 11.85 18.98
C ALA A 992 3.13 12.94 19.72
N VAL A 993 3.50 14.03 19.04
CA VAL A 993 4.34 15.13 19.57
C VAL A 993 3.72 16.50 19.29
N ALA A 994 4.33 17.58 19.80
CA ALA A 994 3.90 18.94 19.48
C ALA A 994 4.39 19.39 18.08
N PRO A 995 3.63 20.24 17.35
CA PRO A 995 4.14 20.93 16.17
C PRO A 995 5.32 21.86 16.52
N PRO A 996 6.30 22.06 15.62
CA PRO A 996 7.50 22.83 15.91
C PRO A 996 7.24 24.35 15.87
N GLY A 997 7.64 25.05 16.94
CA GLY A 997 7.54 26.51 17.03
C GLY A 997 6.09 26.99 17.13
N GLU A 998 5.66 27.79 16.16
CA GLU A 998 4.30 28.32 16.05
C GLU A 998 3.45 27.57 15.01
N ALA A 999 3.93 26.45 14.45
CA ALA A 999 3.19 25.64 13.47
C ALA A 999 1.82 25.18 14.00
N ARG A 1000 0.82 25.08 13.12
CA ARG A 1000 -0.58 24.77 13.49
C ARG A 1000 -1.11 23.56 12.75
N GLU A 1001 -2.06 22.88 13.37
CA GLU A 1001 -2.82 21.79 12.75
C GLU A 1001 -3.64 22.32 11.58
N ASP A 1002 -3.64 21.62 10.45
CA ASP A 1002 -4.09 22.19 9.17
C ASP A 1002 -5.55 22.66 9.20
N TRP A 1003 -6.41 21.90 9.85
CA TRP A 1003 -7.83 22.25 10.04
C TRP A 1003 -8.00 23.60 10.76
N ARG A 1004 -7.13 23.94 11.72
CA ARG A 1004 -7.17 25.24 12.43
C ARG A 1004 -6.80 26.39 11.50
N ILE A 1005 -5.88 26.16 10.58
CA ILE A 1005 -5.45 27.16 9.60
C ILE A 1005 -6.59 27.41 8.59
N VAL A 1006 -7.19 26.34 8.06
CA VAL A 1006 -8.34 26.41 7.13
C VAL A 1006 -9.54 27.12 7.78
N VAL A 1007 -9.88 26.80 9.04
CA VAL A 1007 -10.97 27.47 9.79
C VAL A 1007 -10.65 28.94 10.07
N ALA A 1008 -9.41 29.27 10.43
CA ALA A 1008 -9.00 30.66 10.69
C ALA A 1008 -8.94 31.54 9.42
N LEU A 1009 -8.70 30.93 8.26
CA LEU A 1009 -8.79 31.57 6.94
C LEU A 1009 -10.26 31.73 6.51
N ALA A 1010 -11.09 30.70 6.67
CA ALA A 1010 -12.53 30.73 6.38
C ALA A 1010 -13.25 31.88 7.10
N ARG A 1011 -12.93 32.09 8.40
CA ARG A 1011 -13.45 33.20 9.20
C ARG A 1011 -13.11 34.59 8.64
N ARG A 1012 -11.92 34.76 8.05
CA ARG A 1012 -11.50 36.03 7.41
C ARG A 1012 -12.13 36.25 6.04
N LEU A 1013 -12.46 35.17 5.33
CA LEU A 1013 -13.26 35.18 4.09
C LEU A 1013 -14.78 35.32 4.36
N GLY A 1014 -15.16 35.62 5.61
CA GLY A 1014 -16.54 35.93 6.03
C GLY A 1014 -17.41 34.73 6.43
N LEU A 1015 -16.85 33.52 6.54
CA LEU A 1015 -17.59 32.31 6.88
C LEU A 1015 -17.63 32.09 8.41
N ASP A 1016 -18.83 31.96 9.00
CA ASP A 1016 -19.01 31.76 10.45
C ASP A 1016 -18.76 30.30 10.90
N TRP A 1017 -17.56 29.79 10.60
CA TRP A 1017 -17.17 28.41 10.92
C TRP A 1017 -16.75 28.27 12.37
N ARG A 1018 -17.37 27.34 13.10
CA ARG A 1018 -17.14 27.10 14.53
C ARG A 1018 -16.91 25.61 14.78
N TYR A 1019 -15.63 25.24 14.68
CA TYR A 1019 -15.11 23.93 15.09
C TYR A 1019 -13.90 24.18 15.99
N ASP A 1020 -13.87 23.50 17.13
CA ASP A 1020 -12.79 23.52 18.13
C ASP A 1020 -12.10 22.14 18.25
N HIS A 1021 -12.66 21.08 17.64
CA HIS A 1021 -12.02 19.76 17.50
C HIS A 1021 -12.42 19.01 16.21
N PRO A 1022 -11.52 18.20 15.57
CA PRO A 1022 -11.85 17.44 14.34
C PRO A 1022 -13.05 16.50 14.46
N SER A 1023 -13.37 15.99 15.66
CA SER A 1023 -14.57 15.18 15.89
C SER A 1023 -15.88 15.87 15.52
N GLU A 1024 -15.93 17.21 15.57
CA GLU A 1024 -17.09 18.01 15.20
C GLU A 1024 -17.25 18.10 13.68
N VAL A 1025 -16.12 18.18 12.96
CA VAL A 1025 -16.07 18.10 11.49
C VAL A 1025 -16.50 16.71 11.03
N PHE A 1026 -15.99 15.65 11.68
CA PHE A 1026 -16.41 14.26 11.44
C PHE A 1026 -17.91 14.07 11.70
N ALA A 1027 -18.46 14.69 12.76
CA ALA A 1027 -19.90 14.68 13.03
C ALA A 1027 -20.73 15.43 11.96
N GLU A 1028 -20.19 16.46 11.31
CA GLU A 1028 -20.83 17.10 10.15
C GLU A 1028 -20.76 16.22 8.89
N MET A 1029 -19.59 15.65 8.59
CA MET A 1029 -19.38 14.72 7.46
C MET A 1029 -20.40 13.57 7.49
N LYS A 1030 -20.60 12.97 8.67
CA LYS A 1030 -21.60 11.92 8.93
C LYS A 1030 -23.05 12.27 8.54
N ARG A 1031 -23.40 13.55 8.37
CA ARG A 1031 -24.74 13.97 7.92
C ARG A 1031 -24.97 13.78 6.42
N THR A 1032 -23.90 13.54 5.65
CA THR A 1032 -23.95 13.42 4.17
C THR A 1032 -23.13 12.27 3.59
N MET A 1033 -22.37 11.54 4.42
CA MET A 1033 -21.54 10.40 4.02
C MET A 1033 -22.05 9.08 4.63
N PRO A 1034 -22.94 8.33 3.95
CA PRO A 1034 -23.32 6.97 4.33
C PRO A 1034 -22.14 5.99 4.49
N SER A 1035 -20.98 6.26 3.88
CA SER A 1035 -19.73 5.52 4.12
C SER A 1035 -19.29 5.54 5.59
N LEU A 1036 -19.75 6.52 6.37
CA LEU A 1036 -19.49 6.67 7.80
C LEU A 1036 -20.66 6.18 8.66
N ASP A 1037 -21.70 5.55 8.11
CA ASP A 1037 -22.77 4.92 8.91
C ASP A 1037 -22.18 3.88 9.87
N ASN A 1038 -22.73 3.83 11.09
CA ASN A 1038 -22.23 3.07 12.25
C ASN A 1038 -20.79 3.38 12.74
N ILE A 1039 -19.92 3.98 11.92
CA ILE A 1039 -18.58 4.44 12.33
C ILE A 1039 -18.72 5.76 13.12
N THR A 1040 -18.33 5.79 14.39
CA THR A 1040 -18.33 7.02 15.21
C THR A 1040 -16.92 7.42 15.63
N TRP A 1041 -16.72 8.69 15.99
CA TRP A 1041 -15.41 9.16 16.48
C TRP A 1041 -14.94 8.36 17.71
N ALA A 1042 -15.79 8.22 18.73
CA ALA A 1042 -15.49 7.43 19.93
C ALA A 1042 -15.23 5.94 19.61
N ARG A 1043 -15.92 5.38 18.60
CA ARG A 1043 -15.65 4.02 18.12
C ARG A 1043 -14.25 3.92 17.50
N LEU A 1044 -13.86 4.87 16.66
CA LEU A 1044 -12.51 4.94 16.09
C LEU A 1044 -11.42 5.22 17.14
N GLU A 1045 -11.73 5.97 18.20
CA GLU A 1045 -10.82 6.16 19.34
C GLU A 1045 -10.57 4.85 20.10
N ALA A 1046 -11.57 4.00 20.25
CA ALA A 1046 -11.49 2.71 20.94
C ALA A 1046 -10.93 1.57 20.07
N GLU A 1047 -11.48 1.35 18.87
CA GLU A 1047 -11.11 0.25 17.96
C GLU A 1047 -9.91 0.60 17.06
N GLY A 1048 -9.58 1.88 16.90
CA GLY A 1048 -8.46 2.34 16.06
C GLY A 1048 -8.67 2.28 14.55
N ALA A 1049 -9.53 1.37 14.05
CA ALA A 1049 -9.96 1.30 12.66
C ALA A 1049 -11.31 0.58 12.49
N VAL A 1050 -12.13 1.00 11.52
CA VAL A 1050 -13.35 0.29 11.08
C VAL A 1050 -13.43 0.29 9.55
N THR A 1051 -13.86 -0.82 8.94
CA THR A 1051 -14.03 -0.91 7.47
C THR A 1051 -15.40 -0.40 7.06
N TYR A 1052 -15.53 0.39 5.97
CA TYR A 1052 -16.83 0.68 5.39
C TYR A 1052 -17.20 -0.28 4.23
N PRO A 1053 -18.49 -0.63 4.05
CA PRO A 1053 -19.61 -0.30 4.91
C PRO A 1053 -19.58 -1.07 6.25
N SER A 1054 -20.10 -0.46 7.31
CA SER A 1054 -20.35 -1.09 8.61
C SER A 1054 -21.87 -1.15 8.84
N LEU A 1055 -22.42 -2.36 8.99
CA LEU A 1055 -23.86 -2.63 8.94
C LEU A 1055 -24.58 -2.44 10.29
N ALA A 1056 -23.84 -2.48 11.39
CA ALA A 1056 -24.33 -2.28 12.76
C ALA A 1056 -23.28 -1.52 13.59
N PRO A 1057 -23.65 -0.89 14.74
CA PRO A 1057 -22.73 -0.13 15.57
C PRO A 1057 -21.47 -0.89 16.03
N ASP A 1058 -21.57 -2.22 16.09
CA ASP A 1058 -20.56 -3.21 16.49
C ASP A 1058 -20.04 -4.08 15.32
N ASP A 1059 -20.53 -3.89 14.09
CA ASP A 1059 -20.04 -4.62 12.92
C ASP A 1059 -18.60 -4.17 12.58
N PRO A 1060 -17.58 -5.07 12.53
CA PRO A 1060 -16.20 -4.71 12.17
C PRO A 1060 -16.05 -4.15 10.75
N GLY A 1061 -17.08 -4.35 9.92
CA GLY A 1061 -17.18 -3.80 8.58
C GLY A 1061 -16.82 -4.81 7.51
N GLN A 1062 -17.48 -4.67 6.36
CA GLN A 1062 -17.46 -5.71 5.34
C GLN A 1062 -16.14 -5.68 4.54
N SER A 1063 -15.39 -6.79 4.52
CA SER A 1063 -14.15 -6.90 3.72
C SER A 1063 -14.46 -6.87 2.22
N ILE A 1064 -15.48 -7.61 1.81
CA ILE A 1064 -15.99 -7.77 0.45
C ILE A 1064 -17.29 -6.97 0.30
N VAL A 1065 -17.51 -6.37 -0.87
CA VAL A 1065 -18.80 -5.72 -1.22
C VAL A 1065 -19.36 -6.28 -2.54
N PHE A 1066 -20.64 -5.99 -2.79
CA PHE A 1066 -21.41 -6.34 -4.01
C PHE A 1066 -21.76 -7.83 -4.16
N ALA A 1067 -21.93 -8.55 -3.04
CA ALA A 1067 -22.40 -9.94 -3.04
C ALA A 1067 -23.85 -10.12 -3.55
N GLU A 1068 -24.74 -9.18 -3.21
CA GLU A 1068 -26.16 -9.22 -3.61
C GLU A 1068 -26.47 -8.43 -4.89
N GLY A 1069 -25.53 -7.60 -5.35
CA GLY A 1069 -25.71 -6.71 -6.50
C GLY A 1069 -24.79 -5.48 -6.44
N PHE A 1070 -24.77 -4.72 -7.53
CA PHE A 1070 -23.92 -3.55 -7.73
C PHE A 1070 -24.67 -2.24 -7.45
N PRO A 1071 -24.00 -1.17 -6.94
CA PRO A 1071 -24.55 0.18 -6.76
C PRO A 1071 -24.73 0.94 -8.10
N ARG A 1072 -25.41 0.30 -9.06
CA ARG A 1072 -25.82 0.87 -10.35
C ARG A 1072 -27.34 0.72 -10.52
N PRO A 1073 -27.99 1.53 -11.37
CA PRO A 1073 -29.38 1.32 -11.76
C PRO A 1073 -29.63 -0.14 -12.16
N GLY A 1074 -30.65 -0.77 -11.58
CA GLY A 1074 -30.98 -2.18 -11.84
C GLY A 1074 -30.08 -3.22 -11.14
N GLY A 1075 -29.13 -2.82 -10.28
CA GLY A 1075 -28.35 -3.72 -9.43
C GLY A 1075 -27.22 -4.50 -10.14
N ARG A 1076 -26.90 -4.14 -11.39
CA ARG A 1076 -26.06 -4.94 -12.30
C ARG A 1076 -24.83 -4.16 -12.76
N ALA A 1077 -23.69 -4.82 -12.90
CA ALA A 1077 -22.47 -4.23 -13.48
C ALA A 1077 -22.58 -4.13 -15.01
N LYS A 1078 -21.87 -3.18 -15.61
CA LYS A 1078 -21.83 -2.97 -17.06
C LYS A 1078 -20.50 -3.43 -17.63
N PHE A 1079 -20.52 -4.21 -18.72
CA PHE A 1079 -19.37 -4.36 -19.61
C PHE A 1079 -19.25 -3.15 -20.54
N THR A 1080 -18.06 -2.55 -20.61
CA THR A 1080 -17.73 -1.49 -21.58
C THR A 1080 -16.57 -1.97 -22.44
N PRO A 1081 -16.78 -2.26 -23.74
CA PRO A 1081 -15.71 -2.60 -24.67
C PRO A 1081 -14.68 -1.47 -24.79
N ALA A 1082 -13.40 -1.83 -24.95
CA ALA A 1082 -12.27 -0.90 -24.91
C ALA A 1082 -11.30 -1.20 -26.06
N ALA A 1083 -11.08 -0.22 -26.95
CA ALA A 1083 -10.30 -0.41 -28.17
C ALA A 1083 -8.82 -0.14 -27.95
N VAL A 1084 -7.95 -0.89 -28.64
CA VAL A 1084 -6.50 -0.66 -28.61
C VAL A 1084 -6.19 0.70 -29.22
N THR A 1085 -5.74 1.62 -28.37
CA THR A 1085 -5.32 2.98 -28.72
C THR A 1085 -3.83 3.08 -28.37
N PRO A 1086 -2.95 3.53 -29.27
CA PRO A 1086 -1.53 3.67 -28.95
C PRO A 1086 -1.30 4.77 -27.88
N PRO A 1087 -0.13 4.77 -27.20
CA PRO A 1087 0.37 5.93 -26.45
C PRO A 1087 0.42 7.18 -27.32
N ALA A 1088 0.32 8.37 -26.72
CA ALA A 1088 0.24 9.61 -27.48
C ALA A 1088 1.59 10.07 -28.06
N GLU A 1089 2.72 9.60 -27.53
CA GLU A 1089 4.06 9.89 -28.06
C GLU A 1089 4.93 8.63 -28.14
N THR A 1090 4.87 7.93 -29.27
CA THR A 1090 5.70 6.74 -29.57
C THR A 1090 7.16 7.08 -29.91
N PRO A 1091 8.14 6.18 -29.66
CA PRO A 1091 9.54 6.38 -30.05
C PRO A 1091 9.74 6.52 -31.57
N ASP A 1092 10.81 7.21 -31.96
CA ASP A 1092 11.19 7.46 -33.35
C ASP A 1092 12.73 7.48 -33.53
N ALA A 1093 13.23 8.09 -34.61
CA ALA A 1093 14.66 8.17 -34.90
C ALA A 1093 15.44 9.16 -34.01
N ASP A 1094 14.80 10.23 -33.54
CA ASP A 1094 15.40 11.27 -32.71
C ASP A 1094 15.28 10.93 -31.21
N TYR A 1095 14.16 10.29 -30.84
CA TYR A 1095 13.81 9.84 -29.49
C TYR A 1095 13.54 8.32 -29.47
N PRO A 1096 14.59 7.46 -29.56
CA PRO A 1096 14.46 6.03 -29.82
C PRO A 1096 14.21 5.15 -28.58
N PHE A 1097 13.96 5.74 -27.41
CA PHE A 1097 13.70 5.02 -26.15
C PHE A 1097 12.33 5.37 -25.57
N ILE A 1098 11.76 4.46 -24.78
CA ILE A 1098 10.58 4.72 -23.95
C ILE A 1098 11.03 5.15 -22.55
N LEU A 1099 10.70 6.38 -22.15
CA LEU A 1099 10.78 6.81 -20.76
C LEU A 1099 9.55 6.32 -19.99
N THR A 1100 9.77 5.80 -18.78
CA THR A 1100 8.71 5.54 -17.81
C THR A 1100 9.15 5.97 -16.40
N THR A 1101 8.24 6.57 -15.63
CA THR A 1101 8.53 7.12 -14.28
C THR A 1101 8.00 6.24 -13.16
N GLY A 1102 8.60 6.30 -11.97
CA GLY A 1102 8.05 5.61 -10.80
C GLY A 1102 8.67 6.00 -9.46
N ARG A 1103 8.68 5.06 -8.52
CA ARG A 1103 9.08 5.25 -7.12
C ARG A 1103 10.21 4.29 -6.74
N GLN A 1104 10.68 4.41 -5.50
CA GLN A 1104 11.59 3.49 -4.82
C GLN A 1104 10.95 3.02 -3.51
N LEU A 1105 11.59 2.08 -2.81
CA LEU A 1105 11.16 1.64 -1.49
C LEU A 1105 11.49 2.68 -0.40
N GLU A 1106 12.54 3.45 -0.59
CA GLU A 1106 13.15 4.35 0.39
C GLU A 1106 12.43 5.71 0.36
N HIS A 1107 12.20 6.24 -0.83
CA HIS A 1107 11.60 7.55 -1.01
C HIS A 1107 10.10 7.53 -1.29
N TRP A 1108 9.44 8.64 -0.93
CA TRP A 1108 8.01 8.81 -1.12
C TRP A 1108 7.67 10.07 -1.91
N HIS A 1109 6.89 9.88 -2.98
CA HIS A 1109 6.41 10.96 -3.85
C HIS A 1109 7.58 11.83 -4.35
N THR A 1110 7.42 13.15 -4.33
CA THR A 1110 8.41 14.18 -4.65
C THR A 1110 9.49 14.35 -3.57
N GLY A 1111 9.80 13.30 -2.79
CA GLY A 1111 10.89 13.27 -1.81
C GLY A 1111 10.78 14.16 -0.57
N SER A 1112 9.83 15.10 -0.50
CA SER A 1112 9.83 16.23 0.47
C SER A 1112 10.03 15.81 1.93
N MET A 1113 9.35 14.75 2.38
CA MET A 1113 9.55 14.14 3.71
C MET A 1113 10.76 13.21 3.75
N THR A 1114 10.86 12.27 2.81
CA THR A 1114 11.81 11.14 2.91
C THR A 1114 13.26 11.51 2.64
N ARG A 1115 13.53 12.60 1.89
CA ARG A 1115 14.87 13.15 1.70
C ARG A 1115 15.32 14.09 2.83
N ARG A 1116 14.40 14.35 3.78
CA ARG A 1116 14.68 15.04 5.05
C ARG A 1116 14.67 14.04 6.23
N ALA A 1117 14.66 12.73 5.94
CA ALA A 1117 14.74 11.63 6.88
C ALA A 1117 16.05 10.86 6.68
N SER A 1118 16.94 10.87 7.69
CA SER A 1118 18.36 10.50 7.57
C SER A 1118 18.58 9.08 7.06
N VAL A 1119 17.79 8.12 7.54
CA VAL A 1119 17.90 6.69 7.16
C VAL A 1119 17.51 6.45 5.70
N LEU A 1120 16.52 7.22 5.20
CA LEU A 1120 15.97 7.03 3.86
C LEU A 1120 16.84 7.72 2.80
N ASP A 1121 17.34 8.93 3.09
CA ASP A 1121 18.28 9.63 2.22
C ASP A 1121 19.67 8.96 2.22
N TRP A 1122 20.13 8.40 3.35
CA TRP A 1122 21.37 7.58 3.38
C TRP A 1122 21.30 6.34 2.48
N ALA A 1123 20.12 5.73 2.32
CA ALA A 1123 19.93 4.51 1.55
C ALA A 1123 19.95 4.76 0.03
N GLU A 1124 19.33 5.84 -0.45
CA GLU A 1124 19.17 6.17 -1.88
C GLU A 1124 19.43 7.66 -2.21
N PRO A 1125 20.57 8.25 -1.85
CA PRO A 1125 20.78 9.71 -1.90
C PRO A 1125 20.82 10.30 -3.31
N GLU A 1126 21.13 9.49 -4.33
CA GLU A 1126 21.48 9.95 -5.67
C GLU A 1126 20.38 9.70 -6.72
N ALA A 1127 20.00 10.77 -7.41
CA ALA A 1127 19.12 10.72 -8.57
C ALA A 1127 19.73 9.89 -9.71
N HIS A 1128 18.95 8.96 -10.25
CA HIS A 1128 19.45 8.01 -11.26
C HIS A 1128 18.40 7.64 -12.30
N ALA A 1129 18.86 7.26 -13.49
CA ALA A 1129 18.08 6.58 -14.51
C ALA A 1129 18.53 5.11 -14.58
N SER A 1130 17.59 4.18 -14.48
CA SER A 1130 17.85 2.74 -14.63
C SER A 1130 17.68 2.31 -16.09
N LEU A 1131 18.73 1.69 -16.64
CA LEU A 1131 18.78 1.18 -18.01
C LEU A 1131 19.30 -0.25 -18.05
N HIS A 1132 18.90 -1.00 -19.07
CA HIS A 1132 19.39 -2.36 -19.30
C HIS A 1132 20.92 -2.39 -19.55
N PRO A 1133 21.69 -3.34 -18.99
CA PRO A 1133 23.16 -3.39 -19.16
C PRO A 1133 23.65 -3.48 -20.61
N ARG A 1134 22.87 -4.08 -21.53
CA ARG A 1134 23.20 -4.07 -22.97
C ARG A 1134 23.08 -2.67 -23.59
N THR A 1135 22.20 -1.84 -23.05
CA THR A 1135 21.91 -0.48 -23.52
C THR A 1135 23.01 0.48 -23.06
N LEU A 1136 23.42 0.40 -21.78
CA LEU A 1136 24.60 1.11 -21.27
C LEU A 1136 25.84 0.76 -22.12
N LYS A 1137 26.07 -0.53 -22.41
CA LYS A 1137 27.16 -0.96 -23.31
C LYS A 1137 27.02 -0.42 -24.74
N ARG A 1138 25.81 -0.31 -25.29
CA ARG A 1138 25.54 0.28 -26.62
C ARG A 1138 25.84 1.78 -26.66
N LEU A 1139 25.60 2.48 -25.55
CA LEU A 1139 25.85 3.93 -25.40
C LEU A 1139 27.31 4.26 -25.01
N GLY A 1140 28.13 3.26 -24.67
CA GLY A 1140 29.51 3.48 -24.19
C GLY A 1140 29.59 4.04 -22.77
N VAL A 1141 28.58 3.77 -21.95
CA VAL A 1141 28.36 4.31 -20.60
C VAL A 1141 28.55 3.21 -19.55
N ALA A 1142 29.21 3.52 -18.42
CA ALA A 1142 29.31 2.66 -17.25
C ALA A 1142 28.24 3.00 -16.20
N ALA A 1143 27.95 2.05 -15.30
CA ALA A 1143 27.07 2.33 -14.16
C ALA A 1143 27.79 3.29 -13.18
N GLY A 1144 27.12 4.39 -12.83
CA GLY A 1144 27.69 5.51 -12.06
C GLY A 1144 28.23 6.67 -12.92
N ASP A 1145 28.30 6.54 -14.25
CA ASP A 1145 28.54 7.69 -15.13
C ASP A 1145 27.29 8.59 -15.18
N VAL A 1146 27.48 9.90 -15.39
CA VAL A 1146 26.37 10.83 -15.62
C VAL A 1146 25.90 10.74 -17.07
N ILE A 1147 24.60 10.60 -17.26
CA ILE A 1147 23.92 10.60 -18.56
C ILE A 1147 22.87 11.71 -18.61
N ARG A 1148 22.64 12.21 -19.83
CA ARG A 1148 21.55 13.12 -20.15
C ARG A 1148 20.37 12.30 -20.66
N VAL A 1149 19.19 12.53 -20.08
CA VAL A 1149 17.93 12.01 -20.61
C VAL A 1149 17.08 13.20 -21.07
N GLU A 1150 16.63 13.13 -22.31
CA GLU A 1150 16.05 14.26 -23.04
C GLU A 1150 14.76 13.83 -23.74
N THR A 1151 13.77 14.73 -23.76
CA THR A 1151 12.52 14.57 -24.52
C THR A 1151 12.17 15.89 -25.20
N ARG A 1152 11.04 15.96 -25.91
CA ARG A 1152 10.58 17.15 -26.62
C ARG A 1152 10.32 18.38 -25.72
N ARG A 1153 10.14 18.19 -24.41
CA ARG A 1153 9.86 19.27 -23.43
C ARG A 1153 11.12 19.80 -22.74
N GLY A 1154 12.13 18.97 -22.55
CA GLY A 1154 13.30 19.31 -21.75
C GLY A 1154 14.23 18.10 -21.51
N ALA A 1155 15.26 18.32 -20.71
CA ALA A 1155 16.29 17.33 -20.41
C ALA A 1155 16.82 17.47 -18.98
N ILE A 1156 17.26 16.36 -18.39
CA ILE A 1156 17.89 16.29 -17.07
C ILE A 1156 19.15 15.41 -17.13
N ASP A 1157 20.14 15.70 -16.28
CA ASP A 1157 21.39 14.95 -16.17
C ASP A 1157 21.42 14.20 -14.82
N LEU A 1158 21.64 12.89 -14.85
CA LEU A 1158 21.58 12.03 -13.66
C LEU A 1158 22.41 10.73 -13.82
N ALA A 1159 22.62 10.00 -12.72
CA ALA A 1159 23.50 8.83 -12.71
C ALA A 1159 22.90 7.63 -13.47
N ALA A 1160 23.72 6.95 -14.28
CA ALA A 1160 23.32 5.71 -14.96
C ALA A 1160 23.33 4.51 -14.00
N ARG A 1161 22.17 3.90 -13.75
CA ARG A 1161 22.02 2.65 -12.98
C ARG A 1161 21.78 1.47 -13.92
N ALA A 1162 22.46 0.35 -13.66
CA ALA A 1162 22.32 -0.87 -14.45
C ALA A 1162 21.21 -1.77 -13.86
N ASP A 1163 20.07 -1.89 -14.56
CA ASP A 1163 18.93 -2.73 -14.12
C ASP A 1163 18.55 -3.76 -15.19
N THR A 1164 18.52 -5.05 -14.84
CA THR A 1164 18.07 -6.13 -15.74
C THR A 1164 16.56 -6.33 -15.78
N ALA A 1165 15.80 -5.64 -14.93
CA ALA A 1165 14.35 -5.59 -15.00
C ALA A 1165 13.84 -4.61 -16.08
N VAL A 1166 14.64 -3.60 -16.45
CA VAL A 1166 14.31 -2.63 -17.51
C VAL A 1166 14.60 -3.23 -18.90
N ALA A 1167 13.71 -2.99 -19.85
CA ALA A 1167 13.84 -3.47 -21.23
C ALA A 1167 14.95 -2.71 -22.00
N PRO A 1168 15.58 -3.29 -23.05
CA PRO A 1168 16.72 -2.67 -23.75
C PRO A 1168 16.42 -1.34 -24.48
N ASP A 1169 15.14 -1.08 -24.72
CA ASP A 1169 14.52 0.07 -25.37
C ASP A 1169 13.84 1.02 -24.36
N MET A 1170 13.95 0.76 -23.05
CA MET A 1170 13.29 1.53 -22.00
C MET A 1170 14.28 2.20 -21.03
N VAL A 1171 13.85 3.31 -20.42
CA VAL A 1171 14.55 4.06 -19.37
C VAL A 1171 13.58 4.25 -18.20
N PHE A 1172 14.00 3.91 -16.98
CA PHE A 1172 13.21 4.13 -15.77
C PHE A 1172 13.81 5.23 -14.89
N ILE A 1173 13.01 6.21 -14.45
CA ILE A 1173 13.47 7.30 -13.57
C ILE A 1173 12.52 7.47 -12.35
N PRO A 1174 13.04 7.48 -11.10
CA PRO A 1174 12.25 7.86 -9.93
C PRO A 1174 12.04 9.37 -9.83
N PHE A 1175 10.83 9.83 -9.46
CA PHE A 1175 10.49 11.27 -9.41
C PHE A 1175 10.71 11.94 -8.03
N ALA A 1176 11.56 11.37 -7.17
CA ALA A 1176 11.78 11.85 -5.79
C ALA A 1176 12.87 12.94 -5.64
N TYR A 1177 13.56 13.30 -6.73
CA TYR A 1177 14.75 14.15 -6.72
C TYR A 1177 14.47 15.48 -7.44
N VAL A 1178 14.78 16.61 -6.80
CA VAL A 1178 14.54 17.97 -7.33
C VAL A 1178 15.65 18.40 -8.31
N GLU A 1179 16.87 17.98 -8.02
CA GLU A 1179 18.09 18.18 -8.82
C GLU A 1179 18.04 17.49 -10.19
N ALA A 1180 17.13 16.52 -10.37
CA ALA A 1180 16.87 15.83 -11.63
C ALA A 1180 15.38 15.49 -11.73
N ALA A 1181 14.53 16.51 -11.65
CA ALA A 1181 13.07 16.37 -11.63
C ALA A 1181 12.52 15.65 -12.87
N ALA A 1182 12.19 14.37 -12.73
CA ALA A 1182 11.74 13.50 -13.83
C ALA A 1182 10.56 14.06 -14.64
N ASN A 1183 9.72 14.90 -14.02
CA ASN A 1183 8.55 15.53 -14.66
C ASN A 1183 8.88 16.71 -15.60
N VAL A 1184 10.15 17.10 -15.74
CA VAL A 1184 10.63 17.93 -16.87
C VAL A 1184 10.51 17.15 -18.20
N LEU A 1185 10.42 15.82 -18.15
CA LEU A 1185 10.42 14.94 -19.32
C LEU A 1185 9.03 14.41 -19.72
N THR A 1186 8.02 14.50 -18.86
CA THR A 1186 6.80 13.69 -18.95
C THR A 1186 5.73 14.28 -19.87
N ASN A 1187 4.90 13.40 -20.44
CA ASN A 1187 3.89 13.78 -21.43
C ASN A 1187 2.62 14.32 -20.74
N PRO A 1188 2.19 15.57 -21.02
CA PRO A 1188 0.97 16.15 -20.44
C PRO A 1188 -0.33 15.69 -21.12
N GLN A 1189 -0.27 14.88 -22.19
CA GLN A 1189 -1.47 14.36 -22.85
C GLN A 1189 -2.34 13.54 -21.88
N LEU A 1190 -3.65 13.83 -21.88
CA LEU A 1190 -4.61 13.33 -20.90
C LEU A 1190 -5.46 12.18 -21.42
N ASP A 1191 -5.79 11.23 -20.53
CA ASP A 1191 -6.92 10.32 -20.72
C ASP A 1191 -8.22 11.12 -20.98
N PRO A 1192 -9.01 10.81 -22.03
CA PRO A 1192 -10.15 11.61 -22.43
C PRO A 1192 -11.26 11.65 -21.37
N VAL A 1193 -11.38 10.62 -20.53
CA VAL A 1193 -12.43 10.45 -19.51
C VAL A 1193 -11.89 10.75 -18.10
N GLY A 1194 -10.77 10.13 -17.72
CA GLY A 1194 -10.18 10.26 -16.39
C GLY A 1194 -9.42 11.58 -16.15
N LYS A 1195 -9.01 12.27 -17.23
CA LYS A 1195 -8.17 13.48 -17.19
C LYS A 1195 -6.84 13.29 -16.43
N ILE A 1196 -6.25 12.10 -16.52
CA ILE A 1196 -4.93 11.77 -15.95
C ILE A 1196 -3.87 11.84 -17.06
N PRO A 1197 -2.70 12.46 -16.83
CA PRO A 1197 -1.63 12.55 -17.82
C PRO A 1197 -0.80 11.27 -17.96
N GLU A 1198 -0.16 11.12 -19.12
CA GLU A 1198 0.66 9.97 -19.52
C GLU A 1198 2.07 9.96 -18.89
N PHE A 1199 2.14 9.88 -17.55
CA PHE A 1199 3.42 9.79 -16.82
C PHE A 1199 4.21 8.48 -17.09
N LYS A 1200 3.58 7.44 -17.66
CA LYS A 1200 4.20 6.12 -17.85
C LYS A 1200 4.79 5.89 -19.24
N PHE A 1201 4.56 6.80 -20.17
CA PHE A 1201 5.07 6.69 -21.54
C PHE A 1201 5.46 8.07 -22.09
N ALA A 1202 6.71 8.22 -22.50
CA ALA A 1202 7.14 9.32 -23.37
C ALA A 1202 8.31 8.85 -24.23
N ALA A 1203 8.45 9.35 -25.45
CA ALA A 1203 9.65 9.12 -26.24
C ALA A 1203 10.83 9.92 -25.65
N CYS A 1204 11.99 9.28 -25.49
CA CYS A 1204 13.20 9.93 -25.00
C CYS A 1204 14.47 9.55 -25.78
N ARG A 1205 15.47 10.41 -25.63
CA ARG A 1205 16.85 10.20 -26.06
C ARG A 1205 17.73 10.07 -24.82
N VAL A 1206 18.74 9.21 -24.90
CA VAL A 1206 19.78 9.10 -23.87
C VAL A 1206 21.14 9.30 -24.51
N SER A 1207 21.92 10.21 -23.96
CA SER A 1207 23.32 10.43 -24.32
C SER A 1207 24.19 10.46 -23.06
N ARG A 1208 25.51 10.36 -23.24
CA ARG A 1208 26.46 10.71 -22.17
C ARG A 1208 26.36 12.23 -21.93
N ALA A 1209 26.34 12.65 -20.67
CA ALA A 1209 26.40 14.08 -20.35
C ALA A 1209 27.77 14.66 -20.78
N GLU A 1210 27.80 15.93 -21.17
CA GLU A 1210 29.06 16.60 -21.47
C GLU A 1210 29.81 16.93 -20.18
N ASN A 1211 31.12 16.65 -20.14
CA ASN A 1211 31.96 16.84 -18.97
C ASN A 1211 32.26 18.35 -18.76
N ASN A 1212 31.31 19.11 -18.23
CA ASN A 1212 31.52 20.45 -17.70
C ASN A 1212 32.29 20.41 -16.36
N ASP A 1213 33.50 19.86 -16.38
CA ASP A 1213 34.45 19.86 -15.26
C ASP A 1213 34.93 21.29 -14.88
N ALA A 1214 34.49 22.32 -15.61
CA ALA A 1214 34.82 23.73 -15.39
C ALA A 1214 33.97 24.45 -14.32
N GLU A 1215 32.83 23.88 -13.90
CA GLU A 1215 31.90 24.53 -12.95
C GLU A 1215 31.81 23.81 -11.58
N ARG A 1216 32.63 22.77 -11.35
CA ARG A 1216 32.64 21.96 -10.11
C ARG A 1216 34.00 21.95 -9.37
N SER A 1217 34.79 23.01 -9.54
CA SER A 1217 36.12 23.21 -8.91
C SER A 1217 36.11 24.30 -7.84
#